data_AF-A0A9D6WRH6-F1
#
_entry.id   AF-A0A9D6WRH6-F1
#
_cell.length_a   1.000
_cell.length_b   1.000
_cell.length_c   1.000
_cell.angle_alpha   90.00
_cell.angle_beta   90.00
_cell.angle_gamma   90.00
#
_symmetry.space_group_name_H-M   'P 1'
#
loop_
_entity.id
_entity.type
_entity.pdbx_description
1 polymer ?
#
loop_
_entity_poly.entity_id
_entity_poly.type
_entity_poly.pdbx_seq_one_letter_code
_entity_poly.pdbx_strand_id
1 'polypeptide(L)'
;MPTPGATRALKPPTLAAYPAPQALPPLPAATATPARSLADFLRSFLPVIAGGAGAFTATPTPTRTPTPSPTPTLAPNTFQLIDAALARNAISLDQAATYKMYALFGARSQVPTQYIGTEPVPGDGTLLFLEAMKDWDRLSPATKNLINDFITPKEITNTVPPVLAPNVAVQPTQVAPPQKFSPGTFHIHGALTGLTGNQLQVVTERGATNIAIQPNSILRLDNQNVTIAQLQIGDILDGLIQVDARGQTIALHFAVLRAIGGTHGTNQVSPQVAATASARWSSAVNLASGTGWSNAPTVATDQQNNFYVVWSADGPPAGLRVWYQRGNASATLTIPGTAATDRNPAATVDGQGNLHLAWEGAANERSQVFYARGTWNGTTQTFGWTNPITISPVISTGVNNAYLTRIAATTWNGEPQLHVIWTEVYYPAPGVNVYRQVYRQWRAWTNQWLAPVVLNENANFSGAPALAIALTGRVGITFYESVNANCRVRYRECNLVSANGNCSDATRWTNVETVASSFGQNSHLAFDAASNAHLVWQGLASNGVKTIEYSTKPVTSTQWLTATVLGTSSLELYPMVGSGTPNHMYAVWGDWASNSSVNFRQWDGLEWLPSAKLDQPTGYGERWGALAMDALNRAHLVWQGRNGEIWYASASQTNILLAGCAYTEYYDTPNNFRIYYTRTRSPWFHDCQLWPPRLPADPTPVPDSPVPLDPANGYPYFVTLLGDSLEQSRTRYASMSYPVSQIPRDASNRYPVYISSAPIWFDLPVIGNISQGAPGITLPDHMFIERTAIYSPTMPIDSLRAELGAHEMFHTLQWTYVPSACRTGGQLCNWGTQSDLRWWMEATARWAEPNVYNLNGSYPRDLDAFLREPHRSMTAQPTLGTDYRAYGSFIFASFLEQKVANNNKEIIRTIWQRYKDRNAINGAYNITTAIDEVMPQYNVTSNLANEFPRFTWNNYFMITYTYDIQVTNVYTDLAKFPATFTGPEWKLFRERLTYPRNDWEGTNPPSNGIANAAVFTQRVIGYPWNSFGTSAEKLGAAYIEFIPRDNANQKLNARTVLTVTLATNWSTPIASRDARISVVPMTNFLDLPPRPNTFISTRSVGSGAGYLARVHNFGVCDRVTLIVNNVSRTYNLVYDVAAQTTIPTTPSTTIPCFLELP
;
A
#
# COMPACT_ATOMS: atom_id res chain seq x y z
N MET A 1 29.05 -2.40 76.43
CA MET A 1 29.01 -3.62 77.27
C MET A 1 27.80 -4.44 76.84
N PRO A 2 27.85 -5.77 76.73
CA PRO A 2 28.86 -6.70 77.24
C PRO A 2 29.83 -7.27 76.18
N THR A 3 30.96 -7.77 76.67
CA THR A 3 32.17 -8.30 76.02
C THR A 3 32.10 -9.82 75.76
N PRO A 4 33.05 -10.41 74.98
CA PRO A 4 32.81 -11.53 74.07
C PRO A 4 33.41 -12.87 74.51
N GLY A 5 32.82 -13.97 74.00
CA GLY A 5 33.31 -15.33 74.15
C GLY A 5 34.21 -15.79 73.00
N ALA A 6 35.45 -16.12 73.37
CA ALA A 6 36.38 -17.11 72.83
C ALA A 6 36.46 -17.38 71.31
N THR A 7 37.61 -16.98 70.75
CA THR A 7 38.16 -17.33 69.44
C THR A 7 38.54 -18.82 69.35
N ARG A 8 37.98 -19.52 68.35
CA ARG A 8 38.49 -20.81 67.87
C ARG A 8 39.18 -20.57 66.54
N ALA A 9 40.51 -20.62 66.53
CA ALA A 9 41.33 -20.47 65.34
C ALA A 9 41.10 -21.66 64.39
N LEU A 10 40.38 -21.42 63.29
CA LEU A 10 40.35 -22.35 62.16
C LEU A 10 41.56 -22.07 61.26
N LYS A 11 42.35 -23.13 61.10
CA LYS A 11 43.54 -23.23 60.24
C LYS A 11 43.17 -22.86 58.79
N PRO A 12 43.90 -21.98 58.10
CA PRO A 12 43.61 -21.67 56.70
C PRO A 12 43.83 -22.94 55.85
N PRO A 13 42.95 -23.22 54.86
CA PRO A 13 43.16 -24.32 53.95
C PRO A 13 44.42 -24.06 53.12
N THR A 14 45.35 -25.00 53.18
CA THR A 14 46.50 -25.10 52.29
C THR A 14 46.02 -25.12 50.84
N LEU A 15 46.37 -24.08 50.08
CA LEU A 15 46.27 -24.02 48.64
C LEU A 15 47.00 -25.23 48.03
N ALA A 16 46.24 -26.19 47.50
CA ALA A 16 46.77 -27.16 46.57
C ALA A 16 47.15 -26.41 45.29
N ALA A 17 48.44 -26.47 44.94
CA ALA A 17 48.95 -25.94 43.69
C ALA A 17 48.21 -26.62 42.51
N TYR A 18 47.61 -25.81 41.65
CA TYR A 18 47.10 -26.26 40.36
C TYR A 18 48.27 -26.80 39.54
N PRO A 19 48.15 -27.98 38.90
CA PRO A 19 49.11 -28.40 37.89
C PRO A 19 49.08 -27.40 36.73
N ALA A 20 50.27 -26.99 36.28
CA ALA A 20 50.44 -26.15 35.10
C ALA A 20 49.66 -26.73 33.90
N PRO A 21 49.04 -25.90 33.05
CA PRO A 21 48.28 -26.38 31.91
C PRO A 21 49.19 -27.20 31.00
N GLN A 22 48.80 -28.45 30.75
CA GLN A 22 49.42 -29.27 29.71
C GLN A 22 49.29 -28.55 28.38
N ALA A 23 50.42 -28.39 27.69
CA ALA A 23 50.45 -27.90 26.32
C ALA A 23 49.59 -28.81 25.44
N LEU A 24 48.62 -28.19 24.74
CA LEU A 24 47.83 -28.85 23.71
C LEU A 24 48.76 -29.40 22.61
N PRO A 25 48.49 -30.59 22.07
CA PRO A 25 49.20 -31.07 20.89
C PRO A 25 48.96 -30.12 19.70
N PRO A 26 49.96 -29.88 18.83
CA PRO A 26 49.80 -29.00 17.69
C PRO A 26 48.71 -29.53 16.76
N LEU A 27 47.71 -28.69 16.47
CA LEU A 27 46.72 -28.91 15.43
C LEU A 27 47.41 -29.10 14.07
N PRO A 28 46.95 -30.03 13.22
CA PRO A 28 47.49 -30.19 11.88
C PRO A 28 47.26 -28.90 11.07
N ALA A 29 48.32 -28.44 10.42
CA ALA A 29 48.34 -27.24 9.61
C ALA A 29 47.24 -27.28 8.54
N ALA A 30 46.23 -26.42 8.68
CA ALA A 30 45.33 -26.10 7.60
C ALA A 30 46.13 -25.36 6.51
N THR A 31 46.29 -25.98 5.36
CA THR A 31 46.80 -25.36 4.14
C THR A 31 45.90 -24.18 3.79
N ALA A 32 46.35 -22.97 4.14
CA ALA A 32 45.76 -21.73 3.68
C ALA A 32 46.00 -21.60 2.17
N THR A 33 44.93 -21.66 1.40
CA THR A 33 44.93 -21.22 0.01
C THR A 33 45.17 -19.70 0.00
N PRO A 34 46.21 -19.18 -0.68
CA PRO A 34 46.52 -17.76 -0.62
C PRO A 34 45.44 -16.93 -1.32
N ALA A 35 45.07 -15.83 -0.69
CA ALA A 35 44.22 -14.81 -1.26
C ALA A 35 44.81 -14.34 -2.60
N ARG A 36 44.01 -14.43 -3.67
CA ARG A 36 44.38 -13.86 -4.98
C ARG A 36 44.50 -12.35 -4.85
N SER A 37 45.57 -11.80 -5.41
CA SER A 37 45.79 -10.36 -5.44
C SER A 37 44.79 -9.69 -6.39
N LEU A 38 44.42 -8.45 -6.09
CA LEU A 38 43.58 -7.59 -6.93
C LEU A 38 44.19 -7.36 -8.34
N ALA A 39 45.49 -7.65 -8.52
CA ALA A 39 46.17 -7.57 -9.81
C ALA A 39 45.89 -8.77 -10.74
N ASP A 40 45.41 -9.90 -10.22
CA ASP A 40 45.07 -11.09 -11.03
C ASP A 40 43.63 -11.04 -11.57
N PHE A 41 42.74 -10.27 -10.93
CA PHE A 41 41.36 -10.06 -11.36
C PHE A 41 41.23 -9.04 -12.51
N LEU A 42 42.21 -8.14 -12.65
CA LEU A 42 42.21 -7.08 -13.67
C LEU A 42 42.85 -7.50 -15.01
N ARG A 43 43.37 -8.74 -15.14
CA ARG A 43 43.91 -9.26 -16.41
C ARG A 43 42.88 -9.96 -17.30
N SER A 44 41.66 -10.20 -16.82
CA SER A 44 40.63 -10.94 -17.57
C SER A 44 39.65 -10.09 -18.38
N PHE A 45 39.79 -8.75 -18.39
CA PHE A 45 38.86 -7.87 -19.13
C PHE A 45 39.57 -6.68 -19.77
N LEU A 46 40.36 -6.92 -20.83
CA LEU A 46 40.59 -5.93 -21.88
C LEU A 46 40.84 -6.66 -23.22
N PRO A 47 40.16 -6.29 -24.33
CA PRO A 47 40.47 -6.81 -25.64
C PRO A 47 41.68 -6.07 -26.22
N VAL A 48 42.74 -6.82 -26.55
CA VAL A 48 43.85 -6.32 -27.36
C VAL A 48 43.40 -6.28 -28.82
N ILE A 49 43.28 -5.07 -29.36
CA ILE A 49 43.32 -4.82 -30.79
C ILE A 49 44.81 -4.86 -31.19
N ALA A 50 45.21 -5.89 -31.93
CA ALA A 50 46.40 -5.86 -32.78
C ALA A 50 46.21 -6.86 -33.92
N GLY A 51 46.34 -6.37 -35.15
CA GLY A 51 46.11 -7.11 -36.38
C GLY A 51 47.17 -8.17 -36.69
N GLY A 52 46.79 -9.11 -37.55
CA GLY A 52 47.69 -10.09 -38.14
C GLY A 52 46.91 -11.04 -39.04
N ALA A 53 47.12 -10.91 -40.34
CA ALA A 53 46.51 -11.73 -41.38
C ALA A 53 46.85 -13.22 -41.21
N GLY A 54 45.86 -14.09 -41.45
CA GLY A 54 46.05 -15.53 -41.50
C GLY A 54 44.80 -16.23 -42.00
N ALA A 55 44.75 -16.50 -43.31
CA ALA A 55 43.71 -17.31 -43.92
C ALA A 55 43.78 -18.75 -43.40
N PHE A 56 42.66 -19.27 -42.89
CA PHE A 56 42.44 -20.71 -42.80
C PHE A 56 40.99 -21.03 -43.17
N THR A 57 40.87 -21.73 -44.28
CA THR A 57 39.69 -22.45 -44.77
C THR A 57 39.37 -23.60 -43.82
N ALA A 58 38.12 -23.68 -43.35
CA ALA A 58 37.59 -24.84 -42.67
C ALA A 58 36.27 -25.30 -43.30
N THR A 59 36.32 -26.53 -43.83
CA THR A 59 35.25 -27.34 -44.41
C THR A 59 34.11 -27.57 -43.40
N PRO A 60 32.83 -27.51 -43.80
CA PRO A 60 31.71 -27.69 -42.88
C PRO A 60 31.47 -29.18 -42.56
N THR A 61 31.38 -29.49 -41.26
CA THR A 61 30.84 -30.75 -40.75
C THR A 61 29.32 -30.59 -40.55
N PRO A 62 28.47 -31.55 -40.96
CA PRO A 62 27.02 -31.35 -40.96
C PRO A 62 26.43 -31.48 -39.54
N THR A 63 25.91 -30.37 -39.03
CA THR A 63 25.13 -30.37 -37.77
C THR A 63 23.71 -30.84 -38.06
N ARG A 64 23.32 -31.92 -37.38
CA ARG A 64 21.97 -32.52 -37.42
C ARG A 64 20.93 -31.51 -36.94
N THR A 65 19.96 -31.20 -37.79
CA THR A 65 18.76 -30.41 -37.47
C THR A 65 17.92 -31.14 -36.41
N PRO A 66 17.55 -30.51 -35.28
CA PRO A 66 16.58 -31.10 -34.35
C PRO A 66 15.19 -31.07 -34.99
N THR A 67 14.57 -32.24 -35.07
CA THR A 67 13.17 -32.39 -35.48
C THR A 67 12.26 -31.71 -34.44
N PRO A 68 11.35 -30.80 -34.84
CA PRO A 68 10.42 -30.18 -33.91
C PRO A 68 9.43 -31.22 -33.37
N SER A 69 9.32 -31.33 -32.05
CA SER A 69 8.21 -32.03 -31.41
C SER A 69 6.88 -31.37 -31.79
N PRO A 70 5.83 -32.14 -32.12
CA PRO A 70 4.53 -31.58 -32.47
C PRO A 70 3.93 -30.84 -31.26
N THR A 71 3.62 -29.56 -31.46
CA THR A 71 2.80 -28.75 -30.54
C THR A 71 1.45 -29.46 -30.32
N PRO A 72 1.00 -29.68 -29.08
CA PRO A 72 -0.34 -30.22 -28.84
C PRO A 72 -1.38 -29.27 -29.42
N THR A 73 -2.12 -29.72 -30.43
CA THR A 73 -3.23 -28.98 -31.02
C THR A 73 -4.36 -28.88 -30.00
N LEU A 74 -4.68 -27.66 -29.57
CA LEU A 74 -5.87 -27.36 -28.76
C LEU A 74 -7.12 -27.93 -29.44
N ALA A 75 -8.05 -28.47 -28.64
CA ALA A 75 -9.33 -28.94 -29.16
C ALA A 75 -10.11 -27.77 -29.79
N PRO A 76 -10.80 -27.97 -30.93
CA PRO A 76 -11.49 -26.89 -31.61
C PRO A 76 -12.69 -26.39 -30.79
N ASN A 77 -12.87 -25.07 -30.74
CA ASN A 77 -14.06 -24.45 -30.13
C ASN A 77 -15.29 -24.56 -31.05
N THR A 78 -16.48 -24.24 -30.52
CA THR A 78 -17.76 -24.32 -31.24
C THR A 78 -17.75 -23.56 -32.57
N PHE A 79 -17.13 -22.38 -32.66
CA PHE A 79 -17.07 -21.61 -33.92
C PHE A 79 -16.19 -22.28 -34.96
N GLN A 80 -15.04 -22.82 -34.55
CA GLN A 80 -14.14 -23.57 -35.43
C GLN A 80 -14.79 -24.84 -35.97
N LEU A 81 -15.60 -25.53 -35.16
CA LEU A 81 -16.37 -26.69 -35.61
C LEU A 81 -17.47 -26.31 -36.61
N ILE A 82 -18.17 -25.19 -36.38
CA ILE A 82 -19.18 -24.65 -37.30
C ILE A 82 -18.53 -24.21 -38.62
N ASP A 83 -17.39 -23.51 -38.57
CA ASP A 83 -16.66 -23.07 -39.77
C ASP A 83 -16.09 -24.25 -40.57
N ALA A 84 -15.58 -25.28 -39.89
CA ALA A 84 -15.15 -26.52 -40.53
C ALA A 84 -16.32 -27.29 -41.16
N ALA A 85 -17.52 -27.23 -40.56
CA ALA A 85 -18.73 -27.82 -41.14
C ALA A 85 -19.20 -27.04 -42.37
N LEU A 86 -19.19 -25.71 -42.31
CA LEU A 86 -19.52 -24.84 -43.44
C LEU A 86 -18.54 -25.03 -44.61
N ALA A 87 -17.24 -25.07 -44.34
CA ALA A 87 -16.20 -25.28 -45.36
C ALA A 87 -16.31 -26.64 -46.06
N ARG A 88 -16.87 -27.66 -45.39
CA ARG A 88 -17.14 -28.98 -45.97
C ARG A 88 -18.53 -29.09 -46.61
N ASN A 89 -19.30 -28.01 -46.70
CA ASN A 89 -20.70 -27.99 -47.14
C ASN A 89 -21.62 -28.92 -46.32
N ALA A 90 -21.27 -29.23 -45.06
CA ALA A 90 -22.08 -30.07 -44.18
C ALA A 90 -23.26 -29.31 -43.53
N ILE A 91 -23.19 -27.98 -43.55
CA ILE A 91 -24.25 -27.05 -43.15
C ILE A 91 -24.28 -25.89 -44.14
N SER A 92 -25.44 -25.28 -44.34
CA SER A 92 -25.57 -24.07 -45.15
C SER A 92 -25.01 -22.84 -44.42
N LEU A 93 -24.81 -21.75 -45.17
CA LEU A 93 -24.40 -20.46 -44.61
C LEU A 93 -25.41 -19.95 -43.55
N ASP A 94 -26.71 -20.13 -43.82
CA ASP A 94 -27.80 -19.79 -42.89
C ASP A 94 -27.74 -20.61 -41.59
N GLN A 95 -27.45 -21.91 -41.69
CA GLN A 95 -27.29 -22.78 -40.52
C GLN A 95 -26.04 -22.40 -39.72
N ALA A 96 -24.93 -22.08 -40.39
CA ALA A 96 -23.70 -21.65 -39.73
C ALA A 96 -23.89 -20.34 -38.94
N ALA A 97 -24.53 -19.33 -39.55
CA ALA A 97 -24.85 -18.07 -38.87
C ALA A 97 -25.79 -18.29 -37.67
N THR A 98 -26.84 -19.10 -37.84
CA THR A 98 -27.80 -19.43 -36.78
C THR A 98 -27.13 -20.17 -35.61
N TYR A 99 -26.28 -21.16 -35.89
CA TYR A 99 -25.58 -21.91 -34.84
C TYR A 99 -24.53 -21.07 -34.11
N LYS A 100 -23.82 -20.16 -34.81
CA LYS A 100 -22.92 -19.20 -34.16
C LYS A 100 -23.68 -18.26 -33.23
N MET A 101 -24.87 -17.81 -33.63
CA MET A 101 -25.74 -16.98 -32.80
C MET A 101 -26.25 -17.71 -31.55
N TYR A 102 -26.73 -18.96 -31.70
CA TYR A 102 -27.11 -19.76 -30.53
C TYR A 102 -25.94 -20.06 -29.59
N ALA A 103 -24.76 -20.32 -30.13
CA ALA A 103 -23.55 -20.51 -29.34
C ALA A 103 -23.13 -19.23 -28.58
N LEU A 104 -23.29 -18.07 -29.21
CA LEU A 104 -22.95 -16.75 -28.65
C LEU A 104 -23.91 -16.32 -27.53
N PHE A 105 -25.21 -16.48 -27.73
CA PHE A 105 -26.26 -16.06 -26.77
C PHE A 105 -26.64 -17.16 -25.76
N GLY A 106 -25.77 -18.16 -25.56
CA GLY A 106 -25.94 -19.18 -24.52
C GLY A 106 -27.04 -20.23 -24.78
N ALA A 107 -27.68 -20.21 -25.96
CA ALA A 107 -28.68 -21.19 -26.38
C ALA A 107 -28.03 -22.48 -26.93
N ARG A 108 -27.01 -23.02 -26.25
CA ARG A 108 -26.20 -24.16 -26.73
C ARG A 108 -27.01 -25.41 -27.09
N SER A 109 -28.17 -25.63 -26.48
CA SER A 109 -29.08 -26.74 -26.79
C SER A 109 -29.63 -26.71 -28.23
N GLN A 110 -29.58 -25.55 -28.88
CA GLN A 110 -30.01 -25.36 -30.27
C GLN A 110 -28.88 -25.57 -31.29
N VAL A 111 -27.64 -25.78 -30.83
CA VAL A 111 -26.50 -26.14 -31.68
C VAL A 111 -26.39 -27.67 -31.70
N PRO A 112 -26.39 -28.33 -32.88
CA PRO A 112 -26.19 -29.77 -32.96
C PRO A 112 -24.93 -30.20 -32.22
N THR A 113 -25.01 -31.29 -31.45
CA THR A 113 -23.94 -31.71 -30.52
C THR A 113 -22.60 -31.93 -31.21
N GLN A 114 -22.57 -32.35 -32.47
CA GLN A 114 -21.33 -32.51 -33.25
C GLN A 114 -20.59 -31.19 -33.55
N TYR A 115 -21.22 -30.04 -33.34
CA TYR A 115 -20.63 -28.71 -33.56
C TYR A 115 -20.34 -27.97 -32.25
N ILE A 116 -20.60 -28.57 -31.08
CA ILE A 116 -20.29 -27.98 -29.78
C ILE A 116 -18.85 -28.36 -29.38
N GLY A 117 -17.96 -27.37 -29.31
CA GLY A 117 -16.58 -27.55 -28.87
C GLY A 117 -16.46 -27.64 -27.35
N THR A 118 -15.42 -28.33 -26.87
CA THR A 118 -15.10 -28.42 -25.43
C THR A 118 -14.46 -27.15 -24.90
N GLU A 119 -13.81 -26.38 -25.77
CA GLU A 119 -13.24 -25.08 -25.44
C GLU A 119 -14.29 -23.96 -25.52
N PRO A 120 -14.30 -23.01 -24.56
CA PRO A 120 -15.12 -21.80 -24.68
C PRO A 120 -14.73 -21.04 -25.95
N VAL A 121 -15.71 -20.43 -26.61
CA VAL A 121 -15.45 -19.61 -27.80
C VAL A 121 -14.61 -18.40 -27.34
N PRO A 122 -13.33 -18.26 -27.75
CA PRO A 122 -12.47 -17.19 -27.27
C PRO A 122 -12.80 -15.90 -28.02
N GLY A 123 -13.22 -14.86 -27.31
CA GLY A 123 -13.46 -13.54 -27.88
C GLY A 123 -14.49 -12.72 -27.11
N ASP A 124 -14.42 -11.40 -27.29
CA ASP A 124 -15.48 -10.47 -26.90
C ASP A 124 -16.78 -10.82 -27.65
N GLY A 125 -17.91 -10.81 -26.95
CA GLY A 125 -19.22 -11.11 -27.54
C GLY A 125 -19.53 -10.26 -28.77
N THR A 126 -19.00 -9.04 -28.86
CA THR A 126 -19.13 -8.18 -30.04
C THR A 126 -18.34 -8.69 -31.25
N LEU A 127 -17.10 -9.17 -31.07
CA LEU A 127 -16.30 -9.74 -32.18
C LEU A 127 -16.88 -11.07 -32.65
N LEU A 128 -17.36 -11.88 -31.72
CA LEU A 128 -18.03 -13.14 -32.04
C LEU A 128 -19.38 -12.90 -32.74
N PHE A 129 -20.08 -11.83 -32.38
CA PHE A 129 -21.26 -11.37 -33.11
C PHE A 129 -20.90 -10.95 -34.54
N LEU A 130 -19.86 -10.11 -34.72
CA LEU A 130 -19.41 -9.68 -36.05
C LEU A 130 -18.95 -10.87 -36.91
N GLU A 131 -18.28 -11.85 -36.33
CA GLU A 131 -17.89 -13.08 -37.01
C GLU A 131 -19.09 -13.96 -37.39
N ALA A 132 -20.15 -13.98 -36.57
CA ALA A 132 -21.42 -14.61 -36.92
C ALA A 132 -22.17 -13.86 -38.03
N MET A 133 -21.88 -12.56 -38.18
CA MET A 133 -22.57 -11.62 -39.07
C MET A 133 -21.78 -11.24 -40.33
N LYS A 134 -20.55 -11.73 -40.50
CA LYS A 134 -19.66 -11.36 -41.62
C LYS A 134 -20.27 -11.60 -43.00
N ASP A 135 -21.23 -12.51 -43.08
CA ASP A 135 -21.94 -12.90 -44.29
C ASP A 135 -23.39 -12.38 -44.32
N TRP A 136 -23.74 -11.36 -43.51
CA TRP A 136 -25.11 -10.86 -43.34
C TRP A 136 -25.87 -10.70 -44.65
N ASP A 137 -25.29 -10.03 -45.65
CA ASP A 137 -25.97 -9.75 -46.92
C ASP A 137 -26.34 -11.03 -47.69
N ARG A 138 -25.61 -12.11 -47.48
CA ARG A 138 -25.78 -13.42 -48.13
C ARG A 138 -26.76 -14.34 -47.41
N LEU A 139 -27.23 -13.96 -46.21
CA LEU A 139 -28.19 -14.74 -45.44
C LEU A 139 -29.61 -14.62 -46.01
N SER A 140 -30.39 -15.69 -45.91
CA SER A 140 -31.80 -15.65 -46.30
C SER A 140 -32.60 -14.68 -45.41
N PRO A 141 -33.72 -14.13 -45.91
CA PRO A 141 -34.59 -13.26 -45.11
C PRO A 141 -35.08 -13.93 -43.81
N ALA A 142 -35.31 -15.24 -43.82
CA ALA A 142 -35.73 -15.99 -42.64
C ALA A 142 -34.63 -16.00 -41.57
N THR A 143 -33.37 -16.24 -41.96
CA THR A 143 -32.23 -16.19 -41.03
C THR A 143 -31.96 -14.77 -40.54
N LYS A 144 -32.06 -13.75 -41.41
CA LYS A 144 -31.96 -12.34 -40.98
C LYS A 144 -33.00 -11.97 -39.94
N ASN A 145 -34.26 -12.41 -40.13
CA ASN A 145 -35.33 -12.19 -39.16
C ASN A 145 -35.09 -12.92 -37.84
N LEU A 146 -34.65 -14.19 -37.89
CA LEU A 146 -34.30 -14.97 -36.70
C LEU A 146 -33.18 -14.29 -35.90
N ILE A 147 -32.15 -13.79 -36.59
CA ILE A 147 -31.04 -13.08 -35.95
C ILE A 147 -31.48 -11.71 -35.41
N ASN A 148 -32.33 -10.99 -36.14
CA ASN A 148 -32.94 -9.75 -35.68
C ASN A 148 -33.70 -9.96 -34.36
N ASP A 149 -34.39 -11.08 -34.17
CA ASP A 149 -35.06 -11.39 -32.90
C ASP A 149 -34.09 -11.52 -31.71
N PHE A 150 -32.82 -11.85 -31.94
CA PHE A 150 -31.78 -11.90 -30.89
C PHE A 150 -31.18 -10.52 -30.58
N ILE A 151 -31.18 -9.59 -31.54
CA ILE A 151 -30.47 -8.30 -31.42
C ILE A 151 -31.40 -7.10 -31.29
N THR A 152 -32.70 -7.28 -31.54
CA THR A 152 -33.70 -6.23 -31.33
C THR A 152 -34.16 -6.28 -29.87
N PRO A 153 -33.96 -5.22 -29.08
CA PRO A 153 -34.52 -5.15 -27.73
C PRO A 153 -36.03 -5.32 -27.81
N LYS A 154 -36.57 -6.42 -27.26
CA LYS A 154 -38.01 -6.55 -27.12
C LYS A 154 -38.46 -5.58 -26.03
N GLU A 155 -39.31 -4.61 -26.39
CA GLU A 155 -40.00 -3.81 -25.38
C GLU A 155 -40.74 -4.76 -24.43
N ILE A 156 -40.39 -4.69 -23.15
CA ILE A 156 -41.19 -5.30 -22.10
C ILE A 156 -42.47 -4.46 -22.03
N THR A 157 -43.49 -4.85 -22.79
CA THR A 157 -44.81 -4.25 -22.69
C THR A 157 -45.41 -4.62 -21.34
N ASN A 158 -45.32 -3.70 -20.39
CA ASN A 158 -46.07 -3.70 -19.14
C ASN A 158 -47.58 -3.54 -19.41
N THR A 159 -48.18 -4.50 -20.10
CA THR A 159 -49.63 -4.62 -20.19
C THR A 159 -50.11 -5.59 -19.13
N VAL A 160 -50.55 -5.00 -18.02
CA VAL A 160 -51.32 -5.67 -16.97
C VAL A 160 -52.58 -6.28 -17.61
N PRO A 161 -52.82 -7.60 -17.49
CA PRO A 161 -54.08 -8.19 -17.94
C PRO A 161 -55.25 -7.68 -17.09
N PRO A 162 -56.46 -7.53 -17.65
CA PRO A 162 -57.59 -6.96 -16.93
C PRO A 162 -58.04 -7.88 -15.81
N VAL A 163 -58.32 -7.25 -14.67
CA VAL A 163 -58.91 -7.84 -13.47
C VAL A 163 -60.22 -8.57 -13.82
N LEU A 164 -60.25 -9.88 -13.58
CA LEU A 164 -61.49 -10.63 -13.37
C LEU A 164 -61.62 -10.99 -11.89
N ALA A 165 -62.86 -10.90 -11.42
CA ALA A 165 -63.34 -10.85 -10.04
C ALA A 165 -63.05 -12.11 -9.17
N PRO A 166 -63.25 -12.03 -7.84
CA PRO A 166 -62.61 -12.88 -6.84
C PRO A 166 -63.41 -14.17 -6.59
N ASN A 167 -62.72 -15.31 -6.54
CA ASN A 167 -63.04 -16.49 -5.72
C ASN A 167 -62.12 -17.65 -6.09
N VAL A 168 -60.93 -17.74 -5.48
CA VAL A 168 -60.20 -19.01 -5.36
C VAL A 168 -59.48 -19.02 -4.01
N ALA A 169 -59.71 -20.09 -3.25
CA ALA A 169 -59.12 -20.34 -1.93
C ALA A 169 -57.59 -20.26 -1.96
N VAL A 170 -57.03 -19.69 -0.90
CA VAL A 170 -55.58 -19.63 -0.63
C VAL A 170 -55.02 -21.06 -0.58
N GLN A 171 -54.29 -21.44 -1.61
CA GLN A 171 -53.36 -22.57 -1.58
C GLN A 171 -52.19 -22.22 -0.64
N PRO A 172 -51.75 -23.13 0.23
CA PRO A 172 -50.60 -22.89 1.09
C PRO A 172 -49.36 -22.68 0.23
N THR A 173 -48.65 -21.59 0.52
CA THR A 173 -47.39 -21.20 -0.12
C THR A 173 -46.43 -22.38 -0.13
N GLN A 174 -46.07 -22.86 -1.33
CA GLN A 174 -45.05 -23.90 -1.48
C GLN A 174 -43.75 -23.41 -0.83
N VAL A 175 -43.32 -24.13 0.21
CA VAL A 175 -42.00 -23.97 0.82
C VAL A 175 -40.95 -24.17 -0.26
N ALA A 176 -40.10 -23.17 -0.48
CA ALA A 176 -38.99 -23.27 -1.42
C ALA A 176 -38.13 -24.50 -1.10
N PRO A 177 -37.68 -25.27 -2.11
CA PRO A 177 -36.89 -26.47 -1.87
C PRO A 177 -35.60 -26.13 -1.09
N PRO A 178 -35.14 -26.99 -0.17
CA PRO A 178 -33.94 -26.75 0.62
C PRO A 178 -32.73 -26.46 -0.28
N GLN A 179 -32.05 -25.34 -0.04
CA GLN A 179 -30.81 -25.02 -0.75
C GLN A 179 -29.73 -26.03 -0.34
N LYS A 180 -29.25 -26.84 -1.29
CA LYS A 180 -28.18 -27.82 -1.04
C LYS A 180 -26.82 -27.14 -1.06
N PHE A 181 -26.05 -27.30 0.00
CA PHE A 181 -24.65 -26.86 0.06
C PHE A 181 -23.76 -27.80 -0.77
N SER A 182 -22.78 -27.22 -1.47
CA SER A 182 -21.66 -27.99 -2.05
C SER A 182 -20.79 -28.57 -0.94
N PRO A 183 -19.97 -29.61 -1.19
CA PRO A 183 -19.00 -30.10 -0.21
C PRO A 183 -18.04 -28.99 0.22
N GLY A 184 -17.84 -28.79 1.53
CA GLY A 184 -17.00 -27.69 2.03
C GLY A 184 -17.33 -27.25 3.45
N THR A 185 -16.64 -26.21 3.93
CA THR A 185 -16.93 -25.55 5.21
C THR A 185 -17.53 -24.17 4.91
N PHE A 186 -18.71 -23.89 5.47
CA PHE A 186 -19.46 -22.65 5.23
C PHE A 186 -19.69 -21.93 6.53
N HIS A 187 -19.54 -20.61 6.53
CA HIS A 187 -19.96 -19.78 7.66
C HIS A 187 -21.45 -19.44 7.53
N ILE A 188 -22.23 -19.66 8.58
CA ILE A 188 -23.63 -19.26 8.69
C ILE A 188 -23.77 -18.28 9.86
N HIS A 189 -24.36 -17.13 9.54
CA HIS A 189 -24.80 -16.12 10.48
C HIS A 189 -26.27 -15.81 10.20
N GLY A 190 -27.16 -16.04 11.17
CA GLY A 190 -28.58 -15.79 10.98
C GLY A 190 -29.45 -16.13 12.18
N ALA A 191 -30.69 -15.64 12.16
CA ALA A 191 -31.66 -15.90 13.21
C ALA A 191 -32.31 -17.27 12.99
N LEU A 192 -32.41 -18.05 14.06
CA LEU A 192 -33.15 -19.30 14.04
C LEU A 192 -34.66 -19.00 14.03
N THR A 193 -35.33 -19.23 12.92
CA THR A 193 -36.77 -18.94 12.75
C THR A 193 -37.66 -20.16 12.84
N GLY A 194 -37.09 -21.36 12.76
CA GLY A 194 -37.83 -22.61 12.84
C GLY A 194 -36.98 -23.77 13.36
N LEU A 195 -37.59 -24.62 14.16
CA LEU A 195 -37.03 -25.86 14.68
C LEU A 195 -38.04 -26.98 14.41
N THR A 196 -37.72 -27.92 13.51
CA THR A 196 -38.62 -29.04 13.19
C THR A 196 -37.84 -30.35 13.15
N GLY A 197 -37.95 -31.13 14.23
CA GLY A 197 -37.20 -32.38 14.40
C GLY A 197 -35.69 -32.13 14.35
N ASN A 198 -35.04 -32.64 13.32
CA ASN A 198 -33.60 -32.51 13.12
C ASN A 198 -33.24 -31.37 12.15
N GLN A 199 -34.17 -30.46 11.84
CA GLN A 199 -33.92 -29.33 10.93
C GLN A 199 -33.93 -28.00 11.68
N LEU A 200 -32.90 -27.19 11.42
CA LEU A 200 -32.86 -25.77 11.78
C LEU A 200 -33.25 -24.96 10.56
N GLN A 201 -34.27 -24.11 10.66
CA GLN A 201 -34.52 -23.08 9.67
C GLN A 201 -33.84 -21.79 10.16
N VAL A 202 -32.76 -21.43 9.49
CA VAL A 202 -31.98 -20.23 9.79
C VAL A 202 -32.25 -19.22 8.70
N VAL A 203 -32.83 -18.08 9.06
CA VAL A 203 -32.95 -16.94 8.15
C VAL A 203 -31.61 -16.21 8.16
N THR A 204 -30.91 -16.37 7.04
CA THR A 204 -29.67 -15.66 6.75
C THR A 204 -29.96 -14.48 5.83
N GLU A 205 -28.96 -13.66 5.57
CA GLU A 205 -29.03 -12.56 4.59
C GLU A 205 -29.27 -13.04 3.14
N ARG A 206 -29.08 -14.34 2.87
CA ARG A 206 -29.33 -14.98 1.57
C ARG A 206 -30.71 -15.67 1.49
N GLY A 207 -31.51 -15.56 2.55
CA GLY A 207 -32.82 -16.20 2.68
C GLY A 207 -32.87 -17.28 3.76
N ALA A 208 -34.05 -17.86 3.93
CA ALA A 208 -34.28 -18.97 4.85
C ALA A 208 -33.60 -20.24 4.33
N THR A 209 -32.65 -20.76 5.10
CA THR A 209 -31.97 -22.03 4.82
C THR A 209 -32.37 -23.08 5.84
N ASN A 210 -32.84 -24.22 5.35
CA ASN A 210 -33.12 -25.39 6.17
C ASN A 210 -31.85 -26.24 6.27
N ILE A 211 -31.28 -26.34 7.48
CA ILE A 211 -30.09 -27.12 7.78
C ILE A 211 -30.54 -28.42 8.43
N ALA A 212 -30.37 -29.54 7.73
CA ALA A 212 -30.59 -30.86 8.33
C ALA A 212 -29.40 -31.25 9.21
N ILE A 213 -29.68 -31.55 10.47
CA ILE A 213 -28.74 -32.03 11.48
C ILE A 213 -28.87 -33.55 11.55
N GLN A 214 -27.74 -34.27 11.55
CA GLN A 214 -27.77 -35.71 11.76
C GLN A 214 -27.86 -36.02 13.27
N PRO A 215 -28.47 -37.14 13.69
CA PRO A 215 -28.59 -37.51 15.11
C PRO A 215 -27.24 -37.59 15.88
N ASN A 216 -26.12 -37.68 15.16
CA ASN A 216 -24.76 -37.72 15.71
C ASN A 216 -23.99 -36.39 15.57
N SER A 217 -24.59 -35.32 15.05
CA SER A 217 -23.95 -34.01 14.99
C SER A 217 -23.79 -33.44 16.39
N ILE A 218 -22.57 -33.01 16.74
CA ILE A 218 -22.27 -32.36 18.01
C ILE A 218 -22.53 -30.86 17.83
N LEU A 219 -23.57 -30.32 18.47
CA LEU A 219 -23.73 -28.87 18.62
C LEU A 219 -22.93 -28.42 19.85
N ARG A 220 -22.16 -27.34 19.73
CA ARG A 220 -21.46 -26.74 20.86
C ARG A 220 -21.96 -25.32 21.07
N LEU A 221 -22.21 -24.94 22.31
CA LEU A 221 -22.50 -23.56 22.75
C LEU A 221 -21.50 -23.25 23.86
N ASP A 222 -20.69 -22.19 23.71
CA ASP A 222 -19.68 -21.79 24.70
C ASP A 222 -18.80 -22.96 25.17
N ASN A 223 -18.33 -23.78 24.21
CA ASN A 223 -17.57 -25.02 24.43
C ASN A 223 -18.30 -26.16 25.17
N GLN A 224 -19.60 -26.05 25.43
CA GLN A 224 -20.42 -27.15 25.98
C GLN A 224 -21.22 -27.83 24.88
N ASN A 225 -21.29 -29.16 24.89
CA ASN A 225 -22.17 -29.90 23.98
C ASN A 225 -23.63 -29.59 24.33
N VAL A 226 -24.38 -29.05 23.39
CA VAL A 226 -25.81 -28.78 23.53
C VAL A 226 -26.63 -29.70 22.62
N THR A 227 -27.86 -29.98 23.01
CA THR A 227 -28.83 -30.70 22.18
C THR A 227 -29.65 -29.69 21.38
N ILE A 228 -30.20 -30.10 20.22
CA ILE A 228 -31.11 -29.26 19.40
C ILE A 228 -32.27 -28.70 20.25
N ALA A 229 -32.73 -29.48 21.24
CA ALA A 229 -33.80 -29.09 22.16
C ALA A 229 -33.48 -27.87 23.05
N GLN A 230 -32.21 -27.45 23.12
CA GLN A 230 -31.78 -26.28 23.90
C GLN A 230 -31.70 -24.99 23.08
N LEU A 231 -31.93 -25.05 21.76
CA LEU A 231 -32.04 -23.87 20.90
C LEU A 231 -33.46 -23.30 20.96
N GLN A 232 -33.58 -21.97 20.89
CA GLN A 232 -34.87 -21.26 20.87
C GLN A 232 -35.04 -20.48 19.56
N ILE A 233 -36.28 -20.43 19.05
CA ILE A 233 -36.60 -19.53 17.93
C ILE A 233 -36.30 -18.09 18.36
N GLY A 234 -35.48 -17.38 17.58
CA GLY A 234 -34.95 -16.05 17.90
C GLY A 234 -33.47 -16.04 18.32
N ASP A 235 -32.87 -17.20 18.60
CA ASP A 235 -31.42 -17.31 18.81
C ASP A 235 -30.66 -16.91 17.54
N ILE A 236 -29.59 -16.12 17.68
CA ILE A 236 -28.66 -15.83 16.57
C ILE A 236 -27.58 -16.90 16.56
N LEU A 237 -27.48 -17.61 15.44
CA LEU A 237 -26.45 -18.63 15.20
C LEU A 237 -25.31 -17.99 14.43
N ASP A 238 -24.09 -18.11 14.94
CA ASP A 238 -22.87 -17.62 14.28
C ASP A 238 -21.79 -18.71 14.28
N GLY A 239 -21.48 -19.30 13.11
CA GLY A 239 -20.39 -20.27 13.02
C GLY A 239 -20.35 -21.15 11.77
N LEU A 240 -19.60 -22.25 11.85
CA LEU A 240 -19.19 -23.06 10.70
C LEU A 240 -20.02 -24.34 10.53
N ILE A 241 -20.37 -24.63 9.28
CA ILE A 241 -21.05 -25.85 8.83
C ILE A 241 -20.11 -26.61 7.92
N GLN A 242 -19.79 -27.86 8.27
CA GLN A 242 -19.04 -28.75 7.40
C GLN A 242 -19.98 -29.69 6.67
N VAL A 243 -19.88 -29.72 5.35
CA VAL A 243 -20.70 -30.49 4.43
C VAL A 243 -19.80 -31.47 3.67
N ASP A 244 -20.15 -32.75 3.68
CA ASP A 244 -19.38 -33.81 3.03
C ASP A 244 -19.57 -33.84 1.51
N ALA A 245 -18.86 -34.76 0.85
CA ALA A 245 -18.92 -34.97 -0.60
C ALA A 245 -20.33 -35.32 -1.14
N ARG A 246 -21.27 -35.71 -0.27
CA ARG A 246 -22.66 -36.07 -0.61
C ARG A 246 -23.62 -34.90 -0.38
N GLY A 247 -23.13 -33.73 0.03
CA GLY A 247 -23.95 -32.59 0.40
C GLY A 247 -24.61 -32.75 1.78
N GLN A 248 -24.10 -33.65 2.63
CA GLN A 248 -24.63 -33.90 3.98
C GLN A 248 -23.83 -33.11 5.02
N THR A 249 -24.53 -32.44 5.91
CA THR A 249 -23.92 -31.76 7.06
C THR A 249 -23.33 -32.79 8.04
N ILE A 250 -22.01 -32.78 8.21
CA ILE A 250 -21.28 -33.71 9.08
C ILE A 250 -20.79 -33.06 10.38
N ALA A 251 -20.65 -31.73 10.43
CA ALA A 251 -20.33 -30.99 11.65
C ALA A 251 -20.94 -29.58 11.63
N LEU A 252 -21.33 -29.09 12.81
CA LEU A 252 -22.00 -27.80 13.03
C LEU A 252 -21.39 -27.16 14.28
N HIS A 253 -20.63 -26.08 14.12
CA HIS A 253 -19.96 -25.37 15.21
C HIS A 253 -20.48 -23.94 15.25
N PHE A 254 -21.25 -23.54 16.26
CA PHE A 254 -21.82 -22.19 16.34
C PHE A 254 -21.62 -21.58 17.73
N ALA A 255 -21.50 -20.26 17.82
CA ALA A 255 -21.85 -19.51 19.02
C ALA A 255 -23.34 -19.14 18.92
N VAL A 256 -24.10 -19.35 20.00
CA VAL A 256 -25.48 -18.87 20.09
C VAL A 256 -25.47 -17.57 20.86
N LEU A 257 -25.75 -16.46 20.18
CA LEU A 257 -26.00 -15.18 20.85
C LEU A 257 -27.47 -15.17 21.23
N ARG A 258 -27.77 -15.60 22.46
CA ARG A 258 -29.14 -15.62 22.97
C ARG A 258 -29.65 -14.19 23.08
N ALA A 259 -30.73 -13.87 22.38
CA ALA A 259 -31.44 -12.62 22.59
C ALA A 259 -31.97 -12.63 24.05
N ILE A 260 -31.41 -11.78 24.92
CA ILE A 260 -31.85 -11.66 26.31
C ILE A 260 -33.22 -10.95 26.31
N GLY A 261 -34.27 -11.70 26.01
CA GLY A 261 -35.66 -11.26 26.10
C GLY A 261 -36.24 -11.62 27.45
N GLY A 262 -35.99 -10.78 28.46
CA GLY A 262 -36.81 -10.79 29.67
C GLY A 262 -38.23 -10.35 29.31
N THR A 263 -39.22 -11.21 29.56
CA THR A 263 -40.64 -10.85 29.47
C THR A 263 -40.98 -9.79 30.50
N HIS A 264 -41.00 -8.51 30.11
CA HIS A 264 -41.70 -7.46 30.83
C HIS A 264 -42.58 -6.66 29.88
N GLY A 265 -43.82 -6.45 30.33
CA GLY A 265 -44.92 -5.90 29.56
C GLY A 265 -44.69 -4.47 29.08
N THR A 266 -45.49 -4.15 28.06
CA THR A 266 -45.69 -2.83 27.47
C THR A 266 -45.91 -1.74 28.52
N ASN A 267 -44.95 -0.86 28.73
CA ASN A 267 -45.12 0.61 28.78
C ASN A 267 -43.81 1.35 29.09
N GLN A 268 -43.50 2.32 28.21
CA GLN A 268 -42.60 3.47 28.34
C GLN A 268 -41.27 3.30 29.10
N VAL A 269 -40.18 3.27 28.33
CA VAL A 269 -38.83 3.62 28.80
C VAL A 269 -38.36 4.85 28.05
N SER A 270 -37.88 5.84 28.81
CA SER A 270 -37.36 7.14 28.36
C SER A 270 -36.11 7.00 27.46
N PRO A 271 -35.96 7.79 26.38
CA PRO A 271 -34.84 7.68 25.45
C PRO A 271 -33.65 8.52 25.91
N GLN A 272 -32.68 7.93 26.62
CA GLN A 272 -31.37 8.60 26.81
C GLN A 272 -30.13 7.73 27.05
N VAL A 273 -30.15 6.44 26.71
CA VAL A 273 -28.96 5.58 26.82
C VAL A 273 -28.79 4.74 25.55
N ALA A 274 -28.33 5.34 24.46
CA ALA A 274 -28.02 4.62 23.23
C ALA A 274 -26.94 5.35 22.40
N ALA A 275 -25.72 5.42 22.95
CA ALA A 275 -24.50 5.74 22.21
C ALA A 275 -23.28 5.34 23.06
N THR A 276 -22.81 4.10 22.94
CA THR A 276 -21.43 3.67 23.27
C THR A 276 -21.35 2.15 23.03
N ALA A 277 -21.04 1.75 21.79
CA ALA A 277 -20.60 0.37 21.54
C ALA A 277 -19.16 0.24 22.07
N SER A 278 -18.97 0.31 23.39
CA SER A 278 -17.67 0.05 24.01
C SER A 278 -17.23 -1.38 23.69
N ALA A 279 -15.92 -1.61 23.52
CA ALA A 279 -15.40 -2.95 23.35
C ALA A 279 -15.94 -3.88 24.43
N ARG A 280 -16.56 -4.98 24.00
CA ARG A 280 -17.07 -6.01 24.91
C ARG A 280 -15.91 -6.86 25.36
N TRP A 281 -15.48 -6.65 26.61
CA TRP A 281 -14.59 -7.58 27.29
C TRP A 281 -15.30 -8.92 27.52
N SER A 282 -14.55 -10.01 27.39
CA SER A 282 -15.00 -11.32 27.85
C SER A 282 -15.27 -11.28 29.35
N SER A 283 -16.08 -12.22 29.84
CA SER A 283 -16.16 -12.46 31.28
C SER A 283 -14.77 -12.73 31.85
N ALA A 284 -14.51 -12.19 33.04
CA ALA A 284 -13.27 -12.41 33.74
C ALA A 284 -13.16 -13.88 34.18
N VAL A 285 -12.02 -14.51 33.89
CA VAL A 285 -11.71 -15.89 34.25
C VAL A 285 -10.61 -15.90 35.30
N ASN A 286 -10.82 -16.61 36.42
CA ASN A 286 -9.78 -16.82 37.43
C ASN A 286 -8.85 -17.97 37.00
N LEU A 287 -7.59 -17.64 36.71
CA LEU A 287 -6.54 -18.57 36.29
C LEU A 287 -5.80 -19.23 37.48
N ALA A 288 -5.89 -18.64 38.68
CA ALA A 288 -5.19 -19.11 39.88
C ALA A 288 -6.16 -19.20 41.08
N SER A 289 -7.04 -20.20 41.06
CA SER A 289 -8.03 -20.46 42.12
C SER A 289 -7.49 -21.30 43.32
N GLY A 290 -6.17 -21.43 43.44
CA GLY A 290 -5.53 -22.23 44.49
C GLY A 290 -5.41 -21.52 45.84
N THR A 291 -5.06 -22.28 46.89
CA THR A 291 -4.91 -21.78 48.28
C THR A 291 -3.65 -20.92 48.54
N GLY A 292 -2.86 -20.64 47.50
CA GLY A 292 -1.62 -19.87 47.60
C GLY A 292 -1.76 -18.47 47.04
N TRP A 293 -1.04 -17.51 47.65
CA TRP A 293 -0.95 -16.15 47.15
C TRP A 293 -0.24 -16.13 45.79
N SER A 294 -0.92 -15.73 44.72
CA SER A 294 -0.33 -15.48 43.41
C SER A 294 -0.20 -13.98 43.16
N ASN A 295 0.91 -13.53 42.57
CA ASN A 295 1.19 -12.12 42.36
C ASN A 295 1.94 -11.80 41.05
N ALA A 296 1.90 -10.52 40.71
CA ALA A 296 2.60 -9.90 39.57
C ALA A 296 2.39 -10.67 38.24
N PRO A 297 1.14 -10.86 37.79
CA PRO A 297 0.89 -11.51 36.51
C PRO A 297 1.44 -10.69 35.35
N THR A 298 1.96 -11.38 34.34
CA THR A 298 2.37 -10.83 33.05
C THR A 298 1.71 -11.64 31.94
N VAL A 299 1.40 -11.00 30.81
CA VAL A 299 0.81 -11.66 29.64
C VAL A 299 1.65 -11.36 28.40
N ALA A 300 1.85 -12.38 27.56
CA ALA A 300 2.51 -12.26 26.27
C ALA A 300 1.72 -13.01 25.21
N THR A 301 1.73 -12.52 23.98
CA THR A 301 1.02 -13.06 22.82
C THR A 301 2.01 -13.42 21.72
N ASP A 302 1.68 -14.42 20.90
CA ASP A 302 2.46 -14.75 19.70
C ASP A 302 1.70 -14.43 18.41
N GLN A 303 2.39 -14.56 17.27
CA GLN A 303 1.82 -14.26 15.95
C GLN A 303 0.72 -15.24 15.52
N GLN A 304 0.58 -16.39 16.21
CA GLN A 304 -0.47 -17.36 15.96
C GLN A 304 -1.67 -17.17 16.91
N ASN A 305 -1.73 -16.04 17.62
CA ASN A 305 -2.77 -15.68 18.58
C ASN A 305 -2.86 -16.65 19.77
N ASN A 306 -1.76 -17.31 20.11
CA ASN A 306 -1.63 -17.96 21.41
C ASN A 306 -1.23 -16.90 22.43
N PHE A 307 -1.64 -17.09 23.68
CA PHE A 307 -1.26 -16.22 24.76
C PHE A 307 -0.80 -16.99 25.99
N TYR A 308 0.12 -16.39 26.71
CA TYR A 308 0.85 -16.96 27.83
C TYR A 308 0.70 -16.01 29.00
N VAL A 309 0.20 -16.50 30.12
CA VAL A 309 0.07 -15.77 31.38
C VAL A 309 1.06 -16.35 32.38
N VAL A 310 1.95 -15.53 32.91
CA VAL A 310 2.96 -15.95 33.89
C VAL A 310 2.78 -15.18 35.17
N TRP A 311 2.85 -15.85 36.31
CA TRP A 311 2.76 -15.22 37.63
C TRP A 311 3.68 -15.92 38.63
N SER A 312 3.94 -15.25 39.75
CA SER A 312 4.63 -15.85 40.89
C SER A 312 3.61 -16.43 41.86
N ALA A 313 3.84 -17.64 42.37
CA ALA A 313 2.97 -18.31 43.33
C ALA A 313 3.75 -18.70 44.59
N ASP A 314 3.27 -18.27 45.75
CA ASP A 314 3.90 -18.54 47.05
C ASP A 314 3.47 -19.91 47.64
N GLY A 315 2.39 -20.51 47.11
CA GLY A 315 1.81 -21.78 47.61
C GLY A 315 2.31 -23.02 46.87
N PRO A 316 2.35 -24.20 47.51
CA PRO A 316 2.90 -25.42 46.93
C PRO A 316 2.12 -25.91 45.68
N PRO A 317 2.82 -26.25 44.56
CA PRO A 317 4.26 -26.00 44.34
C PRO A 317 4.58 -24.51 44.16
N ALA A 318 5.43 -23.96 45.02
CA ALA A 318 5.81 -22.55 44.95
C ALA A 318 6.76 -22.29 43.78
N GLY A 319 6.82 -21.05 43.30
CA GLY A 319 7.64 -20.63 42.15
C GLY A 319 6.82 -20.02 41.02
N LEU A 320 7.46 -19.81 39.87
CA LEU A 320 6.79 -19.20 38.72
C LEU A 320 5.88 -20.21 38.02
N ARG A 321 4.68 -19.75 37.70
CA ARG A 321 3.67 -20.52 36.97
C ARG A 321 3.44 -19.90 35.62
N VAL A 322 3.25 -20.75 34.61
CA VAL A 322 2.78 -20.34 33.29
C VAL A 322 1.48 -21.05 32.99
N TRP A 323 0.44 -20.27 32.69
CA TRP A 323 -0.74 -20.75 32.01
C TRP A 323 -0.63 -20.34 30.54
N TYR A 324 -1.04 -21.21 29.64
CA TYR A 324 -1.07 -20.90 28.22
C TYR A 324 -2.39 -21.35 27.61
N GLN A 325 -2.81 -20.65 26.56
CA GLN A 325 -3.87 -21.11 25.67
C GLN A 325 -3.36 -21.12 24.24
N ARG A 326 -3.43 -22.30 23.62
CA ARG A 326 -3.05 -22.55 22.24
C ARG A 326 -4.15 -23.33 21.54
N GLY A 327 -4.89 -22.66 20.66
CA GLY A 327 -6.15 -23.19 20.11
C GLY A 327 -7.14 -23.52 21.23
N ASN A 328 -7.58 -24.79 21.30
CA ASN A 328 -8.51 -25.29 22.32
C ASN A 328 -7.83 -25.87 23.57
N ALA A 329 -6.49 -25.97 23.59
CA ALA A 329 -5.75 -26.51 24.71
C ALA A 329 -5.32 -25.40 25.67
N SER A 330 -5.51 -25.62 26.96
CA SER A 330 -4.93 -24.80 28.02
C SER A 330 -4.38 -25.67 29.16
N ALA A 331 -3.29 -25.25 29.77
CA ALA A 331 -2.74 -25.89 30.96
C ALA A 331 -1.90 -24.91 31.79
N THR A 332 -1.76 -25.23 33.07
CA THR A 332 -0.84 -24.54 34.00
C THR A 332 0.38 -25.41 34.24
N LEU A 333 1.57 -24.85 34.09
CA LEU A 333 2.85 -25.53 34.31
C LEU A 333 3.69 -24.75 35.34
N THR A 334 4.47 -25.46 36.15
CA THR A 334 5.54 -24.86 36.95
C THR A 334 6.80 -24.75 36.09
N ILE A 335 7.45 -23.60 36.13
CA ILE A 335 8.70 -23.38 35.39
C ILE A 335 9.85 -24.06 36.16
N PRO A 336 10.57 -25.03 35.56
CA PRO A 336 11.65 -25.74 36.23
C PRO A 336 12.76 -24.81 36.71
N GLY A 337 13.32 -25.10 37.89
CA GLY A 337 14.43 -24.32 38.45
C GLY A 337 14.05 -22.98 39.07
N THR A 338 12.75 -22.68 39.19
CA THR A 338 12.27 -21.50 39.93
C THR A 338 12.09 -21.80 41.41
N ALA A 339 12.37 -20.81 42.26
CA ALA A 339 12.24 -20.90 43.71
C ALA A 339 10.97 -20.20 44.21
N ALA A 340 10.52 -20.54 45.43
CA ALA A 340 9.39 -19.87 46.08
C ALA A 340 9.57 -18.36 46.28
N THR A 341 10.81 -17.88 46.23
CA THR A 341 11.17 -16.46 46.39
C THR A 341 11.22 -15.70 45.06
N ASP A 342 11.03 -16.39 43.93
CA ASP A 342 11.06 -15.78 42.61
C ASP A 342 9.80 -14.97 42.38
N ARG A 343 9.95 -13.71 41.97
CA ARG A 343 8.88 -12.73 41.87
C ARG A 343 9.02 -11.84 40.64
N ASN A 344 8.00 -11.03 40.37
CA ASN A 344 7.99 -10.04 39.29
C ASN A 344 8.39 -10.63 37.92
N PRO A 345 7.77 -11.72 37.45
CA PRO A 345 8.06 -12.24 36.12
C PRO A 345 7.69 -11.22 35.04
N ALA A 346 8.50 -11.16 34.00
CA ALA A 346 8.21 -10.46 32.75
C ALA A 346 8.35 -11.46 31.61
N ALA A 347 7.38 -11.45 30.69
CA ALA A 347 7.30 -12.40 29.59
C ALA A 347 7.22 -11.68 28.24
N THR A 348 7.79 -12.29 27.21
CA THR A 348 7.62 -11.89 25.81
C THR A 348 7.75 -13.11 24.91
N VAL A 349 7.28 -13.03 23.67
CA VAL A 349 7.43 -14.10 22.67
C VAL A 349 8.21 -13.57 21.47
N ASP A 350 9.19 -14.33 21.00
CA ASP A 350 9.92 -13.98 19.77
C ASP A 350 9.12 -14.31 18.49
N GLY A 351 9.65 -13.92 17.32
CA GLY A 351 9.02 -14.17 16.03
C GLY A 351 8.89 -15.66 15.65
N GLN A 352 9.54 -16.55 16.40
CA GLN A 352 9.51 -18.01 16.22
C GLN A 352 8.54 -18.68 17.20
N GLY A 353 7.87 -17.92 18.07
CA GLY A 353 6.95 -18.46 19.06
C GLY A 353 7.64 -19.01 20.33
N ASN A 354 8.90 -18.67 20.59
CA ASN A 354 9.56 -19.03 21.85
C ASN A 354 9.20 -18.06 22.95
N LEU A 355 8.80 -18.59 24.11
CA LEU A 355 8.51 -17.81 25.31
C LEU A 355 9.81 -17.45 26.02
N HIS A 356 10.02 -16.16 26.28
CA HIS A 356 11.17 -15.66 27.00
C HIS A 356 10.74 -15.05 28.32
N LEU A 357 11.37 -15.51 29.41
CA LEU A 357 11.06 -15.04 30.76
C LEU A 357 12.29 -14.38 31.38
N ALA A 358 12.07 -13.24 31.99
CA ALA A 358 12.98 -12.64 32.96
C ALA A 358 12.25 -12.49 34.29
N TRP A 359 12.92 -12.73 35.41
CA TRP A 359 12.30 -12.58 36.73
C TRP A 359 13.32 -12.17 37.77
N GLU A 360 12.79 -11.72 38.90
CA GLU A 360 13.55 -11.40 40.09
C GLU A 360 13.66 -12.65 40.97
N GLY A 361 14.88 -13.10 41.29
CA GLY A 361 15.11 -14.27 42.15
C GLY A 361 16.12 -13.98 43.26
N ALA A 362 15.98 -14.70 44.37
CA ALA A 362 16.90 -14.57 45.50
C ALA A 362 18.15 -15.44 45.28
N ALA A 363 19.32 -14.81 45.20
CA ALA A 363 20.61 -15.47 45.16
C ALA A 363 21.51 -14.90 46.27
N ASN A 364 21.87 -15.73 47.26
CA ASN A 364 22.76 -15.34 48.36
C ASN A 364 22.30 -14.06 49.11
N GLU A 365 21.03 -14.04 49.55
CA GLU A 365 20.40 -12.90 50.25
C GLU A 365 20.23 -11.62 49.40
N ARG A 366 20.50 -11.70 48.09
CA ARG A 366 20.40 -10.57 47.16
C ARG A 366 19.40 -10.86 46.06
N SER A 367 18.76 -9.81 45.59
CA SER A 367 17.85 -9.92 44.45
C SER A 367 18.62 -9.83 43.13
N GLN A 368 18.47 -10.82 42.26
CA GLN A 368 19.11 -10.89 40.94
C GLN A 368 18.07 -11.07 39.83
N VAL A 369 18.45 -10.69 38.61
CA VAL A 369 17.63 -10.94 37.42
C VAL A 369 18.06 -12.24 36.77
N PHE A 370 17.12 -13.17 36.69
CA PHE A 370 17.27 -14.45 36.01
C PHE A 370 16.58 -14.42 34.65
N TYR A 371 17.01 -15.29 33.75
CA TYR A 371 16.42 -15.48 32.43
C TYR A 371 16.33 -16.96 32.08
N ALA A 372 15.23 -17.34 31.44
CA ALA A 372 15.08 -18.63 30.77
C ALA A 372 14.25 -18.49 29.48
N ARG A 373 14.54 -19.37 28.52
CA ARG A 373 13.78 -19.52 27.28
C ARG A 373 12.99 -20.82 27.33
N GLY A 374 11.70 -20.75 27.07
CA GLY A 374 10.82 -21.89 26.86
C GLY A 374 10.55 -22.07 25.38
N THR A 375 10.94 -23.22 24.82
CA THR A 375 10.55 -23.62 23.47
C THR A 375 9.37 -24.57 23.56
N TRP A 376 8.29 -24.26 22.83
CA TRP A 376 7.10 -25.10 22.84
C TRP A 376 7.37 -26.45 22.16
N ASN A 377 7.20 -27.54 22.90
CA ASN A 377 7.22 -28.89 22.36
C ASN A 377 5.79 -29.29 21.96
N GLY A 378 5.47 -29.12 20.68
CA GLY A 378 4.14 -29.41 20.13
C GLY A 378 3.65 -30.85 20.33
N THR A 379 4.56 -31.80 20.56
CA THR A 379 4.22 -33.20 20.78
C THR A 379 3.78 -33.46 22.22
N THR A 380 4.48 -32.89 23.20
CA THR A 380 4.18 -33.11 24.63
C THR A 380 3.27 -32.04 25.22
N GLN A 381 2.98 -30.98 24.46
CA GLN A 381 2.29 -29.78 24.94
C GLN A 381 2.94 -29.18 26.19
N THR A 382 4.27 -29.23 26.26
CA THR A 382 5.05 -28.64 27.35
C THR A 382 6.13 -27.74 26.80
N PHE A 383 6.61 -26.81 27.62
CA PHE A 383 7.80 -26.04 27.30
C PHE A 383 9.07 -26.83 27.64
N GLY A 384 9.98 -26.94 26.68
CA GLY A 384 11.38 -27.26 26.94
C GLY A 384 12.10 -26.01 27.41
N TRP A 385 12.29 -25.88 28.72
CA TRP A 385 12.97 -24.73 29.34
C TRP A 385 14.48 -24.89 29.31
N THR A 386 15.20 -23.83 28.99
CA THR A 386 16.64 -23.73 29.28
C THR A 386 16.86 -23.61 30.78
N ASN A 387 18.01 -24.06 31.27
CA ASN A 387 18.43 -23.76 32.65
C ASN A 387 18.43 -22.24 32.87
N PRO A 388 17.86 -21.74 33.97
CA PRO A 388 17.92 -20.33 34.31
C PRO A 388 19.36 -19.82 34.38
N ILE A 389 19.62 -18.65 33.80
CA ILE A 389 20.91 -17.97 33.91
C ILE A 389 20.73 -16.60 34.55
N THR A 390 21.70 -16.17 35.36
CA THR A 390 21.74 -14.82 35.93
C THR A 390 22.20 -13.82 34.86
N ILE A 391 21.38 -12.80 34.59
CA ILE A 391 21.70 -11.74 33.61
C ILE A 391 22.01 -10.38 34.25
N SER A 392 21.73 -10.20 35.54
CA SER A 392 22.29 -9.08 36.30
C SER A 392 23.77 -9.37 36.66
N PRO A 393 24.69 -8.40 36.55
CA PRO A 393 26.08 -8.62 36.95
C PRO A 393 26.19 -8.90 38.45
N VAL A 394 27.06 -9.85 38.83
CA VAL A 394 27.45 -10.03 40.23
C VAL A 394 28.54 -9.00 40.54
N ILE A 395 28.16 -7.84 41.07
CA ILE A 395 29.15 -6.83 41.46
C ILE A 395 29.75 -7.21 42.83
N SER A 396 31.07 -7.38 42.86
CA SER A 396 31.81 -7.92 44.01
C SER A 396 31.93 -6.96 45.21
N THR A 397 31.58 -5.68 45.06
CA THR A 397 31.91 -4.63 46.05
C THR A 397 30.70 -3.90 46.66
N GLY A 398 29.49 -4.45 46.61
CA GLY A 398 28.30 -3.85 47.25
C GLY A 398 27.13 -4.82 47.33
N VAL A 399 26.15 -4.56 48.20
CA VAL A 399 24.87 -5.27 48.22
C VAL A 399 24.03 -4.71 47.09
N ASN A 400 23.91 -5.43 45.97
CA ASN A 400 23.08 -4.99 44.86
C ASN A 400 21.78 -5.79 44.83
N ASN A 401 20.66 -5.07 44.77
CA ASN A 401 19.35 -5.65 44.52
C ASN A 401 18.89 -5.22 43.14
N ALA A 402 18.62 -6.17 42.26
CA ALA A 402 18.03 -5.94 40.96
C ALA A 402 16.55 -6.36 40.99
N TYR A 403 15.64 -5.45 40.65
CA TYR A 403 14.20 -5.67 40.77
C TYR A 403 13.41 -5.00 39.64
N LEU A 404 12.11 -5.32 39.55
CA LEU A 404 11.16 -4.77 38.58
C LEU A 404 11.61 -4.95 37.12
N THR A 405 11.98 -6.18 36.74
CA THR A 405 12.44 -6.47 35.39
C THR A 405 11.31 -6.34 34.35
N ARG A 406 11.66 -5.95 33.14
CA ARG A 406 10.80 -5.97 31.95
C ARG A 406 11.58 -6.56 30.79
N ILE A 407 10.90 -7.33 29.95
CA ILE A 407 11.46 -7.95 28.75
C ILE A 407 10.56 -7.66 27.55
N ALA A 408 11.17 -7.44 26.39
CA ALA A 408 10.49 -7.33 25.11
C ALA A 408 11.34 -7.95 24.00
N ALA A 409 10.70 -8.57 23.01
CA ALA A 409 11.34 -9.19 21.86
C ALA A 409 11.16 -8.34 20.61
N THR A 410 12.16 -8.39 19.73
CA THR A 410 12.10 -7.82 18.39
C THR A 410 12.76 -8.76 17.39
N THR A 411 12.64 -8.42 16.11
CA THR A 411 13.37 -9.11 15.04
C THR A 411 14.25 -8.09 14.32
N TRP A 412 15.53 -8.42 14.16
CA TRP A 412 16.48 -7.61 13.41
C TRP A 412 17.23 -8.51 12.43
N ASN A 413 17.20 -8.17 11.13
CA ASN A 413 17.74 -9.02 10.07
C ASN A 413 17.18 -10.46 10.08
N GLY A 414 15.89 -10.61 10.40
CA GLY A 414 15.24 -11.92 10.50
C GLY A 414 15.56 -12.72 11.77
N GLU A 415 16.44 -12.20 12.63
CA GLU A 415 16.89 -12.88 13.84
C GLU A 415 16.31 -12.22 15.11
N PRO A 416 15.90 -13.01 16.11
CA PRO A 416 15.38 -12.49 17.36
C PRO A 416 16.43 -11.70 18.14
N GLN A 417 15.99 -10.62 18.73
CA GLN A 417 16.71 -9.96 19.80
C GLN A 417 15.79 -9.78 21.00
N LEU A 418 16.39 -9.86 22.18
CA LEU A 418 15.68 -9.61 23.43
C LEU A 418 16.27 -8.39 24.09
N HIS A 419 15.38 -7.61 24.68
CA HIS A 419 15.69 -6.40 25.39
C HIS A 419 15.19 -6.57 26.81
N VAL A 420 16.06 -6.38 27.79
CA VAL A 420 15.71 -6.49 29.21
C VAL A 420 16.12 -5.20 29.90
N ILE A 421 15.24 -4.65 30.73
CA ILE A 421 15.53 -3.54 31.62
C ILE A 421 15.15 -3.92 33.05
N TRP A 422 15.91 -3.43 34.02
CA TRP A 422 15.61 -3.57 35.45
C TRP A 422 16.12 -2.35 36.22
N THR A 423 15.63 -2.20 37.45
CA THR A 423 16.20 -1.25 38.41
C THR A 423 17.21 -1.98 39.29
N GLU A 424 18.41 -1.43 39.40
CA GLU A 424 19.45 -1.88 40.33
C GLU A 424 19.64 -0.86 41.44
N VAL A 425 19.65 -1.31 42.69
CA VAL A 425 20.05 -0.48 43.84
C VAL A 425 21.40 -0.94 44.32
N TYR A 426 22.34 0.00 44.43
CA TYR A 426 23.64 -0.24 45.04
C TYR A 426 23.93 0.82 46.11
N TYR A 427 24.76 0.45 47.09
CA TYR A 427 25.07 1.27 48.25
C TYR A 427 26.55 1.70 48.21
N PRO A 428 26.90 2.84 47.59
CA PRO A 428 28.30 3.30 47.53
C PRO A 428 28.89 3.61 48.91
N ALA A 429 28.05 3.96 49.88
CA ALA A 429 28.42 4.25 51.26
C ALA A 429 27.25 3.90 52.20
N PRO A 430 27.50 3.64 53.50
CA PRO A 430 26.43 3.43 54.48
C PRO A 430 25.41 4.57 54.46
N GLY A 431 24.13 4.24 54.28
CA GLY A 431 23.02 5.21 54.24
C GLY A 431 22.83 5.94 52.91
N VAL A 432 23.65 5.68 51.89
CA VAL A 432 23.46 6.22 50.54
C VAL A 432 22.93 5.12 49.63
N ASN A 433 21.76 5.33 49.04
CA ASN A 433 21.16 4.42 48.07
C ASN A 433 21.29 5.07 46.69
N VAL A 434 21.82 4.35 45.70
CA VAL A 434 21.84 4.81 44.32
C VAL A 434 21.05 3.84 43.47
N TYR A 435 20.09 4.39 42.72
CA TYR A 435 19.18 3.67 41.85
C TYR A 435 19.66 3.82 40.41
N ARG A 436 19.85 2.71 39.72
CA ARG A 436 20.24 2.63 38.31
C ARG A 436 19.16 1.98 37.48
N GLN A 437 18.88 2.53 36.31
CA GLN A 437 18.13 1.83 35.27
C GLN A 437 19.12 1.13 34.37
N VAL A 438 19.12 -0.21 34.40
CA VAL A 438 20.11 -1.03 33.69
C VAL A 438 19.42 -1.78 32.57
N TYR A 439 19.98 -1.67 31.39
CA TYR A 439 19.51 -2.31 30.18
C TYR A 439 20.50 -3.38 29.70
N ARG A 440 19.99 -4.49 29.16
CA ARG A 440 20.79 -5.52 28.52
C ARG A 440 20.08 -6.08 27.29
N GLN A 441 20.87 -6.47 26.31
CA GLN A 441 20.39 -7.00 25.04
C GLN A 441 20.95 -8.40 24.80
N TRP A 442 20.12 -9.32 24.31
CA TRP A 442 20.53 -10.62 23.79
C TRP A 442 20.32 -10.68 22.28
N ARG A 443 21.20 -11.40 21.59
CA ARG A 443 21.15 -11.62 20.14
C ARG A 443 21.12 -13.11 19.83
N ALA A 444 20.14 -13.53 19.04
CA ALA A 444 20.00 -14.94 18.66
C ALA A 444 21.19 -15.47 17.87
N TRP A 445 21.67 -14.73 16.86
CA TRP A 445 22.72 -15.19 15.96
C TRP A 445 24.09 -15.40 16.64
N THR A 446 24.36 -14.70 17.74
CA THR A 446 25.55 -14.95 18.58
C THR A 446 25.24 -15.78 19.82
N ASN A 447 23.94 -16.01 20.11
CA ASN A 447 23.45 -16.59 21.36
C ASN A 447 24.13 -15.99 22.60
N GLN A 448 24.29 -14.67 22.62
CA GLN A 448 25.06 -13.97 23.65
C GLN A 448 24.29 -12.76 24.18
N TRP A 449 24.35 -12.60 25.49
CA TRP A 449 23.97 -11.37 26.18
C TRP A 449 25.12 -10.37 26.10
N LEU A 450 24.86 -9.20 25.51
CA LEU A 450 25.82 -8.10 25.48
C LEU A 450 26.07 -7.54 26.88
N ALA A 451 27.08 -6.70 27.02
CA ALA A 451 27.36 -6.01 28.29
C ALA A 451 26.14 -5.17 28.72
N PRO A 452 25.79 -5.16 30.02
CA PRO A 452 24.74 -4.28 30.53
C PRO A 452 25.15 -2.81 30.41
N VAL A 453 24.16 -1.94 30.22
CA VAL A 453 24.32 -0.50 30.07
C VAL A 453 23.51 0.21 31.15
N VAL A 454 24.13 1.14 31.85
CA VAL A 454 23.42 2.04 32.78
C VAL A 454 22.82 3.19 31.97
N LEU A 455 21.49 3.27 31.93
CA LEU A 455 20.75 4.28 31.18
C LEU A 455 20.35 5.49 32.04
N ASN A 456 20.30 5.32 33.35
CA ASN A 456 20.11 6.39 34.31
C ASN A 456 20.74 5.99 35.65
N GLU A 457 21.28 6.96 36.38
CA GLU A 457 21.82 6.77 37.73
C GLU A 457 21.46 7.99 38.59
N ASN A 458 20.74 7.76 39.69
CA ASN A 458 20.38 8.83 40.63
C ASN A 458 20.46 8.34 42.08
N ALA A 459 20.93 9.21 42.98
CA ALA A 459 20.87 9.01 44.43
C ALA A 459 19.44 9.05 44.99
N ASN A 460 18.52 9.69 44.26
CA ASN A 460 17.11 9.63 44.57
C ASN A 460 16.47 8.38 43.96
N PHE A 461 15.32 7.99 44.51
CA PHE A 461 14.57 6.83 44.04
C PHE A 461 14.28 6.93 42.53
N SER A 462 14.76 5.96 41.77
CA SER A 462 14.38 5.74 40.36
C SER A 462 13.88 4.31 40.23
N GLY A 463 12.71 4.11 39.62
CA GLY A 463 12.09 2.79 39.60
C GLY A 463 10.94 2.62 38.61
N ALA A 464 10.38 1.41 38.64
CA ALA A 464 9.32 0.89 37.76
C ALA A 464 9.58 1.18 36.28
N PRO A 465 10.66 0.63 35.69
CA PRO A 465 10.86 0.79 34.27
C PRO A 465 9.73 0.10 33.50
N ALA A 466 9.32 0.69 32.39
CA ALA A 466 8.56 0.02 31.34
C ALA A 466 9.38 0.01 30.04
N LEU A 467 9.16 -1.02 29.23
CA LEU A 467 9.89 -1.29 28.00
C LEU A 467 8.87 -1.65 26.93
N ALA A 468 8.98 -1.00 25.77
CA ALA A 468 8.18 -1.33 24.60
C ALA A 468 9.04 -1.27 23.35
N ILE A 469 8.59 -1.96 22.30
CA ILE A 469 9.29 -2.03 21.03
C ILE A 469 8.30 -1.76 19.91
N ALA A 470 8.66 -0.87 18.99
CA ALA A 470 7.90 -0.63 17.77
C ALA A 470 8.25 -1.67 16.69
N LEU A 471 7.32 -1.93 15.76
CA LEU A 471 7.56 -2.79 14.60
C LEU A 471 8.74 -2.33 13.74
N THR A 472 9.05 -1.03 13.75
CA THR A 472 10.21 -0.44 13.05
C THR A 472 11.56 -0.66 13.77
N GLY A 473 11.57 -1.36 14.90
CA GLY A 473 12.79 -1.60 15.69
C GLY A 473 13.17 -0.43 16.61
N ARG A 474 12.26 0.49 16.93
CA ARG A 474 12.48 1.46 18.02
C ARG A 474 12.28 0.78 19.36
N VAL A 475 13.25 0.89 20.25
CA VAL A 475 13.19 0.40 21.63
C VAL A 475 13.01 1.60 22.54
N GLY A 476 11.84 1.71 23.16
CA GLY A 476 11.51 2.80 24.08
C GLY A 476 11.52 2.31 25.51
N ILE A 477 12.02 3.15 26.41
CA ILE A 477 11.97 2.91 27.86
C ILE A 477 11.38 4.12 28.57
N THR A 478 10.65 3.83 29.64
CA THR A 478 10.21 4.84 30.60
C THR A 478 10.56 4.37 32.00
N PHE A 479 10.77 5.31 32.91
CA PHE A 479 10.97 5.09 34.33
C PHE A 479 10.57 6.37 35.06
N TYR A 480 10.29 6.29 36.36
CA TYR A 480 10.13 7.50 37.15
C TYR A 480 11.36 7.78 38.02
N GLU A 481 11.52 9.03 38.37
CA GLU A 481 12.61 9.55 39.18
C GLU A 481 12.05 10.52 40.23
N SER A 482 12.34 10.28 41.49
CA SER A 482 12.00 11.21 42.57
C SER A 482 13.05 12.33 42.62
N VAL A 483 12.63 13.58 42.59
CA VAL A 483 13.49 14.74 42.80
C VAL A 483 12.77 15.66 43.78
N ASN A 484 13.29 15.82 44.99
CA ASN A 484 12.67 16.64 46.04
C ASN A 484 11.21 16.27 46.32
N ALA A 485 10.93 14.97 46.52
CA ALA A 485 9.58 14.39 46.68
C ALA A 485 8.66 14.45 45.45
N ASN A 486 9.04 15.13 44.37
CA ASN A 486 8.30 15.11 43.10
C ASN A 486 8.78 13.95 42.23
N CYS A 487 7.89 13.05 41.85
CA CYS A 487 8.22 11.99 40.90
C CYS A 487 8.04 12.52 39.48
N ARG A 488 9.00 12.30 38.60
CA ARG A 488 8.94 12.71 37.19
C ARG A 488 9.01 11.48 36.32
N VAL A 489 8.15 11.40 35.31
CA VAL A 489 8.24 10.34 34.30
C VAL A 489 9.29 10.73 33.26
N ARG A 490 10.26 9.84 33.08
CA ARG A 490 11.37 9.97 32.15
C ARG A 490 11.18 9.02 30.97
N TYR A 491 11.74 9.40 29.83
CA TYR A 491 11.73 8.59 28.61
C TYR A 491 13.10 8.62 27.93
N ARG A 492 13.51 7.47 27.36
CA ARG A 492 14.63 7.35 26.42
C ARG A 492 14.26 6.36 25.33
N GLU A 493 14.89 6.49 24.17
CA GLU A 493 14.72 5.52 23.09
C GLU A 493 16.02 5.23 22.35
N CYS A 494 16.10 4.05 21.75
CA CYS A 494 17.15 3.64 20.84
C CYS A 494 16.50 3.11 19.55
N ASN A 495 16.92 3.60 18.39
CA ASN A 495 16.43 3.13 17.10
C ASN A 495 17.40 2.06 16.56
N LEU A 496 16.96 0.80 16.46
CA LEU A 496 17.82 -0.31 16.00
C LEU A 496 18.37 -0.09 14.59
N VAL A 497 17.65 0.64 13.72
CA VAL A 497 18.12 0.94 12.37
C VAL A 497 19.37 1.83 12.41
N SER A 498 19.29 2.98 13.08
CA SER A 498 20.44 3.88 13.21
C SER A 498 21.53 3.31 14.12
N ALA A 499 21.13 2.44 15.05
CA ALA A 499 22.02 1.74 15.95
C ALA A 499 22.57 0.41 15.37
N ASN A 500 22.37 0.10 14.09
CA ASN A 500 22.86 -1.14 13.46
C ASN A 500 22.56 -2.40 14.31
N GLY A 501 21.33 -2.53 14.78
CA GLY A 501 20.85 -3.63 15.63
C GLY A 501 21.42 -3.67 17.05
N ASN A 502 22.06 -2.60 17.54
CA ASN A 502 22.78 -2.61 18.81
C ASN A 502 22.43 -1.43 19.71
N CYS A 503 21.65 -1.68 20.75
CA CYS A 503 21.32 -0.71 21.80
C CYS A 503 22.12 -0.92 23.09
N SER A 504 23.17 -1.74 23.07
CA SER A 504 24.06 -1.98 24.22
C SER A 504 25.13 -0.89 24.41
N ASP A 505 24.90 0.31 23.91
CA ASP A 505 25.79 1.46 24.04
C ASP A 505 24.95 2.67 24.44
N ALA A 506 25.25 3.25 25.60
CA ALA A 506 24.49 4.38 26.16
C ALA A 506 24.42 5.60 25.23
N THR A 507 25.41 5.76 24.34
CA THR A 507 25.48 6.88 23.38
C THR A 507 24.47 6.74 22.24
N ARG A 508 23.89 5.55 22.05
CA ARG A 508 22.88 5.27 21.02
C ARG A 508 21.45 5.50 21.50
N TRP A 509 21.30 5.79 22.79
CA TRP A 509 20.04 6.18 23.37
C TRP A 509 19.89 7.69 23.32
N THR A 510 18.68 8.18 23.05
CA THR A 510 18.38 9.62 23.18
C THR A 510 18.69 10.14 24.58
N ASN A 511 18.81 11.45 24.71
CA ASN A 511 18.90 12.08 26.02
C ASN A 511 17.64 11.78 26.85
N VAL A 512 17.77 11.84 28.19
CA VAL A 512 16.63 11.66 29.09
C VAL A 512 15.63 12.79 28.89
N GLU A 513 14.45 12.47 28.38
CA GLU A 513 13.34 13.39 28.21
C GLU A 513 12.43 13.36 29.44
N THR A 514 11.86 14.51 29.82
CA THR A 514 10.83 14.59 30.87
C THR A 514 9.46 14.59 30.19
N VAL A 515 8.62 13.59 30.48
CA VAL A 515 7.26 13.54 29.94
C VAL A 515 6.26 14.20 30.88
N ALA A 516 6.36 13.87 32.18
CA ALA A 516 5.59 14.51 33.23
C ALA A 516 6.51 15.29 34.17
N SER A 517 6.29 16.61 34.25
CA SER A 517 7.07 17.51 35.11
C SER A 517 6.53 17.61 36.55
N SER A 518 5.25 17.30 36.73
CA SER A 518 4.55 17.09 38.01
C SER A 518 4.67 15.64 38.47
N PHE A 519 4.14 15.34 39.66
CA PHE A 519 4.14 14.00 40.27
C PHE A 519 3.60 12.94 39.29
N GLY A 520 4.50 12.14 38.73
CA GLY A 520 4.22 11.07 37.79
C GLY A 520 4.91 9.77 38.22
N GLN A 521 4.13 8.71 38.41
CA GLN A 521 4.59 7.38 38.85
C GLN A 521 3.94 6.27 38.01
N ASN A 522 4.47 5.04 38.13
CA ASN A 522 3.87 3.83 37.56
C ASN A 522 3.56 3.97 36.06
N SER A 523 4.52 4.46 35.27
CA SER A 523 4.31 4.64 33.85
C SER A 523 4.30 3.32 33.08
N HIS A 524 3.52 3.26 32.01
CA HIS A 524 3.51 2.17 31.04
C HIS A 524 3.64 2.74 29.63
N LEU A 525 4.34 2.01 28.77
CA LEU A 525 4.69 2.41 27.42
C LEU A 525 4.18 1.37 26.42
N ALA A 526 3.65 1.83 25.29
CA ALA A 526 3.39 1.00 24.11
C ALA A 526 3.78 1.76 22.85
N PHE A 527 3.99 1.04 21.75
CA PHE A 527 4.09 1.62 20.41
C PHE A 527 2.90 1.15 19.58
N ASP A 528 2.32 2.04 18.78
CA ASP A 528 1.36 1.63 17.75
C ASP A 528 2.06 1.08 16.50
N ALA A 529 1.28 0.57 15.54
CA ALA A 529 1.83 0.08 14.27
C ALA A 529 2.53 1.17 13.44
N ALA A 530 2.20 2.45 13.65
CA ALA A 530 2.89 3.60 13.04
C ALA A 530 4.17 4.00 13.81
N SER A 531 4.54 3.24 14.85
CA SER A 531 5.69 3.47 15.72
C SER A 531 5.63 4.77 16.53
N ASN A 532 4.44 5.34 16.75
CA ASN A 532 4.24 6.41 17.73
C ASN A 532 4.35 5.83 19.14
N ALA A 533 5.00 6.56 20.05
CA ALA A 533 5.11 6.13 21.44
C ALA A 533 3.87 6.60 22.23
N HIS A 534 3.29 5.72 23.02
CA HIS A 534 2.12 5.98 23.84
C HIS A 534 2.45 5.72 25.29
N LEU A 535 2.26 6.72 26.14
CA LEU A 535 2.62 6.67 27.54
C LEU A 535 1.39 6.94 28.39
N VAL A 536 1.14 6.08 29.37
CA VAL A 536 0.21 6.35 30.46
C VAL A 536 0.96 6.37 31.78
N TRP A 537 0.55 7.21 32.72
CA TRP A 537 1.13 7.28 34.06
C TRP A 537 0.11 7.74 35.08
N GLN A 538 0.45 7.51 36.35
CA GLN A 538 -0.31 8.05 37.47
C GLN A 538 0.20 9.46 37.78
N GLY A 539 -0.64 10.46 37.55
CA GLY A 539 -0.42 11.86 37.88
C GLY A 539 -0.92 12.26 39.28
N LEU A 540 -0.73 13.53 39.62
CA LEU A 540 -1.35 14.20 40.77
C LEU A 540 -1.87 15.57 40.33
N ALA A 541 -3.18 15.74 40.39
CA ALA A 541 -3.82 17.03 40.15
C ALA A 541 -3.44 18.04 41.24
N SER A 542 -3.65 19.33 40.96
CA SER A 542 -3.31 20.44 41.87
C SER A 542 -4.02 20.38 43.23
N ASN A 543 -5.14 19.66 43.32
CA ASN A 543 -5.89 19.43 44.55
C ASN A 543 -5.43 18.17 45.33
N GLY A 544 -4.35 17.51 44.91
CA GLY A 544 -3.83 16.29 45.53
C GLY A 544 -4.58 15.01 45.15
N VAL A 545 -5.54 15.08 44.21
CA VAL A 545 -6.22 13.89 43.69
C VAL A 545 -5.33 13.21 42.66
N LYS A 546 -5.20 11.88 42.77
CA LYS A 546 -4.48 11.07 41.77
C LYS A 546 -5.23 11.06 40.45
N THR A 547 -4.49 11.12 39.35
CA THR A 547 -5.05 11.10 38.00
C THR A 547 -4.42 9.97 37.21
N ILE A 548 -5.13 9.44 36.23
CA ILE A 548 -4.49 8.68 35.14
C ILE A 548 -4.30 9.64 33.97
N GLU A 549 -3.07 9.81 33.55
CA GLU A 549 -2.69 10.73 32.47
C GLU A 549 -2.11 9.94 31.29
N TYR A 550 -2.29 10.48 30.10
CA TYR A 550 -1.86 9.90 28.84
C TYR A 550 -1.20 10.96 27.96
N SER A 551 -0.13 10.59 27.27
CA SER A 551 0.46 11.39 26.19
C SER A 551 1.01 10.48 25.10
N THR A 552 1.11 11.02 23.89
CA THR A 552 1.74 10.35 22.75
C THR A 552 2.88 11.20 22.19
N LYS A 553 3.90 10.52 21.67
CA LYS A 553 5.00 11.12 20.91
C LYS A 553 4.97 10.55 19.49
N PRO A 554 4.44 11.31 18.52
CA PRO A 554 4.48 10.91 17.12
C PRO A 554 5.90 10.61 16.65
N VAL A 555 6.09 9.62 15.77
CA VAL A 555 7.42 9.27 15.23
C VAL A 555 8.12 10.44 14.54
N THR A 556 7.34 11.37 13.98
CA THR A 556 7.81 12.60 13.32
C THR A 556 8.10 13.74 14.28
N SER A 557 7.70 13.62 15.55
CA SER A 557 7.83 14.66 16.56
C SER A 557 8.99 14.39 17.51
N THR A 558 9.72 15.44 17.86
CA THR A 558 10.71 15.41 18.94
C THR A 558 10.09 15.65 20.31
N GLN A 559 8.81 16.06 20.36
CA GLN A 559 8.10 16.43 21.59
C GLN A 559 6.88 15.54 21.83
N TRP A 560 6.61 15.30 23.11
CA TRP A 560 5.36 14.70 23.58
C TRP A 560 4.21 15.68 23.39
N LEU A 561 3.03 15.19 23.00
CA LEU A 561 1.82 15.99 22.99
C LEU A 561 1.37 16.32 24.42
N THR A 562 0.52 17.33 24.56
CA THR A 562 -0.07 17.70 25.85
C THR A 562 -0.77 16.50 26.49
N ALA A 563 -0.51 16.28 27.79
CA ALA A 563 -1.10 15.18 28.53
C ALA A 563 -2.63 15.33 28.63
N THR A 564 -3.34 14.22 28.42
CA THR A 564 -4.80 14.10 28.57
C THR A 564 -5.11 13.30 29.83
N VAL A 565 -6.05 13.78 30.66
CA VAL A 565 -6.50 13.06 31.85
C VAL A 565 -7.57 12.03 31.48
N LEU A 566 -7.30 10.75 31.74
CA LEU A 566 -8.18 9.62 31.48
C LEU A 566 -9.05 9.25 32.69
N GLY A 567 -8.56 9.51 33.90
CA GLY A 567 -9.23 9.17 35.16
C GLY A 567 -8.91 10.20 36.26
N THR A 568 -9.83 10.36 37.22
CA THR A 568 -9.74 11.37 38.28
C THR A 568 -10.15 10.86 39.67
N SER A 569 -10.14 9.55 39.91
CA SER A 569 -10.45 8.98 41.23
C SER A 569 -9.28 9.13 42.22
N SER A 570 -9.59 9.33 43.51
CA SER A 570 -8.59 9.51 44.58
C SER A 570 -7.67 8.30 44.80
N LEU A 571 -7.99 7.12 44.24
CA LEU A 571 -7.23 5.89 44.43
C LEU A 571 -6.97 5.12 43.13
N GLU A 572 -6.91 5.81 41.98
CA GLU A 572 -6.52 5.17 40.71
C GLU A 572 -5.02 4.80 40.72
N LEU A 573 -4.68 3.56 40.32
CA LEU A 573 -3.31 3.04 40.36
C LEU A 573 -2.98 2.13 39.17
N TYR A 574 -1.68 2.03 38.90
CA TYR A 574 -1.07 1.10 37.93
C TYR A 574 -1.69 1.16 36.52
N PRO A 575 -1.66 2.33 35.86
CA PRO A 575 -2.15 2.43 34.49
C PRO A 575 -1.27 1.61 33.55
N MET A 576 -1.92 0.98 32.57
CA MET A 576 -1.32 0.19 31.51
C MET A 576 -1.86 0.70 30.18
N VAL A 577 -1.01 0.66 29.16
CA VAL A 577 -1.41 0.97 27.79
C VAL A 577 -1.01 -0.16 26.87
N GLY A 578 -1.95 -0.60 26.05
CA GLY A 578 -1.74 -1.56 24.97
C GLY A 578 -2.13 -0.88 23.67
N SER A 579 -1.29 -1.03 22.65
CA SER A 579 -1.53 -0.45 21.33
C SER A 579 -1.40 -1.53 20.26
N GLY A 580 -2.41 -1.62 19.39
CA GLY A 580 -2.40 -2.44 18.21
C GLY A 580 -2.12 -1.58 16.97
N THR A 581 -3.10 -1.48 16.07
CA THR A 581 -3.09 -0.48 15.00
C THR A 581 -3.20 0.95 15.57
N PRO A 582 -2.87 2.01 14.80
CA PRO A 582 -2.82 3.39 15.28
C PRO A 582 -4.12 3.90 15.91
N ASN A 583 -5.25 3.30 15.53
CA ASN A 583 -6.57 3.66 16.03
C ASN A 583 -7.07 2.73 17.14
N HIS A 584 -6.29 1.73 17.56
CA HIS A 584 -6.71 0.73 18.54
C HIS A 584 -5.79 0.75 19.76
N MET A 585 -6.14 1.59 20.73
CA MET A 585 -5.44 1.66 22.01
C MET A 585 -6.38 1.43 23.17
N TYR A 586 -5.87 0.73 24.18
CA TYR A 586 -6.54 0.54 25.45
C TYR A 586 -5.68 1.13 26.56
N ALA A 587 -6.27 2.00 27.37
CA ALA A 587 -5.71 2.43 28.64
C ALA A 587 -6.52 1.77 29.76
N VAL A 588 -5.85 1.03 30.64
CA VAL A 588 -6.48 0.23 31.70
C VAL A 588 -5.86 0.61 33.04
N TRP A 589 -6.65 0.78 34.09
CA TRP A 589 -6.17 1.09 35.43
C TRP A 589 -7.09 0.53 36.51
N GLY A 590 -6.56 0.29 37.70
CA GLY A 590 -7.38 -0.11 38.85
C GLY A 590 -7.90 1.11 39.61
N ASP A 591 -9.15 1.08 40.07
CA ASP A 591 -9.74 2.08 40.98
C ASP A 591 -10.06 1.46 42.35
N TRP A 592 -9.27 1.82 43.37
CA TRP A 592 -9.48 1.34 44.74
C TRP A 592 -10.61 2.05 45.50
N ALA A 593 -11.19 3.14 44.99
CA ALA A 593 -12.21 3.89 45.73
C ALA A 593 -13.59 3.21 45.70
N SER A 594 -13.88 2.40 44.68
CA SER A 594 -15.23 1.86 44.44
C SER A 594 -15.27 0.33 44.26
N ASN A 595 -15.09 -0.41 45.35
CA ASN A 595 -15.05 -1.89 45.37
C ASN A 595 -13.93 -2.53 44.53
N SER A 596 -12.89 -1.76 44.18
CA SER A 596 -11.72 -2.22 43.43
C SER A 596 -12.10 -2.77 42.05
N SER A 597 -12.33 -1.85 41.12
CA SER A 597 -12.70 -2.17 39.74
C SER A 597 -11.58 -1.85 38.76
N VAL A 598 -11.36 -2.72 37.77
CA VAL A 598 -10.61 -2.38 36.56
C VAL A 598 -11.47 -1.42 35.75
N ASN A 599 -10.94 -0.22 35.53
CA ASN A 599 -11.47 0.73 34.57
C ASN A 599 -10.64 0.66 33.30
N PHE A 600 -11.27 0.97 32.17
CA PHE A 600 -10.56 1.14 30.92
C PHE A 600 -11.16 2.27 30.10
N ARG A 601 -10.35 2.83 29.21
CA ARG A 601 -10.79 3.62 28.06
C ARG A 601 -10.20 3.02 26.79
N GLN A 602 -10.92 3.23 25.70
CA GLN A 602 -10.49 2.85 24.37
C GLN A 602 -10.32 4.13 23.55
N TRP A 603 -9.23 4.22 22.80
CA TRP A 603 -9.07 5.23 21.75
C TRP A 603 -9.75 4.73 20.48
N ASP A 604 -10.57 5.56 19.84
CA ASP A 604 -11.28 5.21 18.61
C ASP A 604 -10.60 5.73 17.33
N GLY A 605 -9.45 6.39 17.47
CA GLY A 605 -8.75 7.08 16.38
C GLY A 605 -8.84 8.61 16.49
N LEU A 606 -9.89 9.14 17.14
CA LEU A 606 -10.13 10.58 17.28
C LEU A 606 -10.06 11.03 18.74
N GLU A 607 -10.69 10.28 19.64
CA GLU A 607 -10.74 10.60 21.06
C GLU A 607 -10.74 9.35 21.96
N TRP A 608 -10.54 9.57 23.26
CA TRP A 608 -10.72 8.52 24.25
C TRP A 608 -12.20 8.40 24.57
N LEU A 609 -12.79 7.24 24.26
CA LEU A 609 -14.16 6.91 24.66
C LEU A 609 -14.34 7.06 26.18
N PRO A 610 -15.59 7.27 26.66
CA PRO A 610 -15.88 7.32 28.09
C PRO A 610 -15.33 6.09 28.83
N SER A 611 -14.87 6.29 30.06
CA SER A 611 -14.37 5.20 30.89
C SER A 611 -15.46 4.17 31.16
N ALA A 612 -15.14 2.91 30.93
CA ALA A 612 -15.99 1.78 31.25
C ALA A 612 -15.34 0.92 32.33
N LYS A 613 -16.16 0.20 33.08
CA LYS A 613 -15.72 -0.77 34.08
C LYS A 613 -15.75 -2.17 33.48
N LEU A 614 -14.76 -2.98 33.83
CA LEU A 614 -14.79 -4.40 33.53
C LEU A 614 -15.72 -5.07 34.55
N ASP A 615 -16.75 -5.78 34.10
CA ASP A 615 -17.68 -6.49 35.00
C ASP A 615 -16.90 -7.54 35.79
N GLN A 616 -16.73 -7.29 37.09
CA GLN A 616 -16.04 -8.19 38.00
C GLN A 616 -16.98 -8.74 39.07
N PRO A 617 -16.76 -9.98 39.54
CA PRO A 617 -17.33 -10.41 40.81
C PRO A 617 -16.88 -9.43 41.91
N THR A 618 -17.79 -9.00 42.77
CA THR A 618 -17.55 -7.91 43.74
C THR A 618 -16.47 -8.25 44.78
N GLY A 619 -15.53 -7.32 45.07
CA GLY A 619 -14.71 -7.35 46.30
C GLY A 619 -13.16 -7.29 46.17
N TYR A 620 -12.57 -7.04 45.00
CA TYR A 620 -11.15 -7.39 44.75
C TYR A 620 -10.19 -6.21 44.56
N GLY A 621 -9.49 -5.78 45.61
CA GLY A 621 -8.31 -4.90 45.55
C GLY A 621 -7.26 -5.33 44.52
N GLU A 622 -7.15 -4.56 43.45
CA GLU A 622 -6.24 -4.85 42.34
C GLU A 622 -4.81 -4.39 42.64
N ARG A 623 -3.84 -5.25 42.35
CA ARG A 623 -2.42 -4.88 42.32
C ARG A 623 -1.84 -5.49 41.05
N TRP A 624 -0.98 -4.76 40.34
CA TRP A 624 -0.18 -5.31 39.23
C TRP A 624 -0.98 -6.03 38.14
N GLY A 625 -1.22 -5.32 37.03
CA GLY A 625 -1.71 -5.96 35.81
C GLY A 625 -0.63 -6.04 34.74
N ALA A 626 -0.97 -6.76 33.68
CA ALA A 626 -0.30 -6.64 32.39
C ALA A 626 -1.34 -6.66 31.26
N LEU A 627 -1.03 -5.94 30.20
CA LEU A 627 -1.85 -5.82 29.00
C LEU A 627 -0.99 -6.14 27.79
N ALA A 628 -1.45 -7.06 26.94
CA ALA A 628 -0.82 -7.36 25.66
C ALA A 628 -1.86 -7.32 24.54
N MET A 629 -1.42 -6.94 23.35
CA MET A 629 -2.22 -7.00 22.12
C MET A 629 -1.76 -8.22 21.31
N ASP A 630 -2.69 -9.01 20.77
CA ASP A 630 -2.34 -10.06 19.81
C ASP A 630 -2.32 -9.56 18.36
N ALA A 631 -1.98 -10.45 17.42
CA ALA A 631 -1.89 -10.11 15.99
C ALA A 631 -3.26 -9.77 15.36
N LEU A 632 -4.37 -10.03 16.06
CA LEU A 632 -5.73 -9.68 15.66
C LEU A 632 -6.22 -8.39 16.35
N ASN A 633 -5.33 -7.64 17.02
CA ASN A 633 -5.66 -6.47 17.84
C ASN A 633 -6.65 -6.76 18.98
N ARG A 634 -6.69 -7.99 19.48
CA ARG A 634 -7.43 -8.31 20.70
C ARG A 634 -6.58 -7.93 21.91
N ALA A 635 -7.19 -7.19 22.83
CA ALA A 635 -6.55 -6.83 24.08
C ALA A 635 -6.68 -8.01 25.05
N HIS A 636 -5.55 -8.46 25.62
CA HIS A 636 -5.47 -9.47 26.67
C HIS A 636 -5.03 -8.80 27.96
N LEU A 637 -5.91 -8.77 28.95
CA LEU A 637 -5.66 -8.19 30.26
C LEU A 637 -5.54 -9.29 31.30
N VAL A 638 -4.50 -9.21 32.11
CA VAL A 638 -4.36 -10.02 33.33
C VAL A 638 -4.12 -9.10 34.53
N TRP A 639 -4.69 -9.45 35.68
CA TRP A 639 -4.52 -8.67 36.91
C TRP A 639 -4.58 -9.55 38.15
N GLN A 640 -3.94 -9.09 39.23
CA GLN A 640 -4.04 -9.76 40.52
C GLN A 640 -5.29 -9.25 41.26
N GLY A 641 -6.14 -10.17 41.72
CA GLY A 641 -7.21 -9.89 42.68
C GLY A 641 -6.69 -9.75 44.11
N ARG A 642 -7.55 -9.27 45.03
CA ARG A 642 -7.19 -8.98 46.43
C ARG A 642 -6.59 -10.15 47.19
N ASN A 643 -7.07 -11.35 46.89
CA ASN A 643 -6.73 -12.58 47.60
C ASN A 643 -5.57 -13.33 46.93
N GLY A 644 -4.84 -12.67 46.02
CA GLY A 644 -3.79 -13.30 45.24
C GLY A 644 -4.31 -14.21 44.13
N GLU A 645 -5.55 -14.00 43.67
CA GLU A 645 -6.07 -14.66 42.48
C GLU A 645 -5.50 -13.98 41.23
N ILE A 646 -5.34 -14.72 40.13
CA ILE A 646 -4.95 -14.16 38.84
C ILE A 646 -6.17 -14.18 37.94
N TRP A 647 -6.66 -13.00 37.57
CA TRP A 647 -7.80 -12.86 36.68
C TRP A 647 -7.33 -12.53 35.26
N TYR A 648 -8.11 -12.98 34.29
CA TYR A 648 -7.88 -12.78 32.87
C TYR A 648 -9.18 -12.34 32.19
N ALA A 649 -9.09 -11.37 31.30
CA ALA A 649 -10.16 -11.01 30.38
C ALA A 649 -9.55 -10.60 29.04
N SER A 650 -10.32 -10.76 27.97
CA SER A 650 -9.93 -10.27 26.65
C SER A 650 -11.03 -9.44 26.02
N ALA A 651 -10.67 -8.33 25.40
CA ALA A 651 -11.57 -7.60 24.53
C ALA A 651 -11.18 -7.89 23.08
N SER A 652 -12.03 -8.65 22.39
CA SER A 652 -12.05 -8.55 20.94
C SER A 652 -12.66 -7.20 20.59
N GLN A 653 -12.11 -6.53 19.59
CA GLN A 653 -12.85 -5.46 18.98
C GLN A 653 -14.12 -6.07 18.39
N THR A 654 -15.29 -5.82 19.00
CA THR A 654 -16.50 -5.70 18.19
C THR A 654 -16.16 -4.54 17.28
N ASN A 655 -15.87 -4.83 16.01
CA ASN A 655 -15.58 -3.81 15.02
C ASN A 655 -16.55 -2.64 15.22
N ILE A 656 -16.11 -1.57 15.89
CA ILE A 656 -16.73 -0.26 15.79
C ILE A 656 -16.25 0.24 14.43
N LEU A 657 -16.66 -0.49 13.39
CA LEU A 657 -16.97 0.10 12.12
C LEU A 657 -17.99 1.17 12.49
N LEU A 658 -17.59 2.44 12.38
CA LEU A 658 -18.50 3.55 12.11
C LEU A 658 -19.78 2.98 11.49
N ALA A 659 -20.91 3.09 12.20
CA ALA A 659 -22.18 2.46 11.87
C ALA A 659 -22.49 2.52 10.36
N GLY A 660 -22.05 1.47 9.69
CA GLY A 660 -21.76 1.43 8.27
C GLY A 660 -21.10 0.08 8.05
N CYS A 661 -21.92 -0.96 7.96
CA CYS A 661 -21.50 -2.34 7.82
C CYS A 661 -20.54 -2.50 6.62
N ALA A 662 -19.24 -2.44 6.88
CA ALA A 662 -18.19 -2.57 5.89
C ALA A 662 -17.35 -3.81 6.22
N TYR A 663 -17.65 -4.92 5.55
CA TYR A 663 -16.81 -6.12 5.58
C TYR A 663 -15.71 -5.96 4.53
N THR A 664 -14.45 -6.13 4.95
CA THR A 664 -13.33 -6.27 4.02
C THR A 664 -13.23 -7.75 3.64
N GLU A 665 -13.52 -8.05 2.38
CA GLU A 665 -13.35 -9.36 1.78
C GLU A 665 -12.07 -9.36 0.92
N TYR A 666 -11.58 -10.53 0.52
CA TYR A 666 -10.51 -10.62 -0.46
C TYR A 666 -10.84 -11.58 -1.60
N TYR A 667 -10.35 -11.26 -2.80
CA TYR A 667 -10.38 -12.08 -3.99
C TYR A 667 -8.95 -12.42 -4.40
N ASP A 668 -8.59 -13.70 -4.36
CA ASP A 668 -7.33 -14.18 -4.89
C ASP A 668 -7.48 -14.44 -6.39
N THR A 669 -6.69 -13.76 -7.22
CA THR A 669 -6.60 -14.12 -8.64
C THR A 669 -5.96 -15.52 -8.78
N PRO A 670 -5.96 -16.16 -9.95
CA PRO A 670 -5.39 -17.50 -10.06
C PRO A 670 -3.93 -17.60 -9.58
N ASN A 671 -3.10 -16.56 -9.76
CA ASN A 671 -1.65 -16.72 -9.61
C ASN A 671 -0.92 -15.62 -8.83
N ASN A 672 -1.28 -14.34 -9.01
CA ASN A 672 -0.34 -13.26 -8.70
C ASN A 672 -0.85 -12.19 -7.74
N PHE A 673 -2.16 -12.00 -7.59
CA PHE A 673 -2.72 -10.88 -6.84
C PHE A 673 -3.69 -11.36 -5.77
N ARG A 674 -3.80 -10.55 -4.72
CA ARG A 674 -4.86 -10.62 -3.71
C ARG A 674 -5.53 -9.25 -3.61
N ILE A 675 -6.81 -9.19 -3.95
CA ILE A 675 -7.57 -7.95 -3.99
C ILE A 675 -8.47 -7.88 -2.76
N TYR A 676 -8.10 -7.03 -1.80
CA TYR A 676 -8.92 -6.67 -0.64
C TYR A 676 -9.95 -5.62 -1.06
N TYR A 677 -11.22 -5.78 -0.72
CA TYR A 677 -12.25 -4.78 -1.03
C TYR A 677 -13.32 -4.68 0.06
N THR A 678 -13.88 -3.48 0.22
CA THR A 678 -14.90 -3.19 1.23
C THR A 678 -16.29 -3.06 0.61
N ARG A 679 -17.25 -3.90 1.04
CA ARG A 679 -18.67 -3.74 0.68
C ARG A 679 -19.36 -2.77 1.64
N THR A 680 -19.82 -1.62 1.16
CA THR A 680 -20.73 -0.72 1.90
C THR A 680 -22.17 -1.14 1.64
N ARG A 681 -22.99 -1.35 2.69
CA ARG A 681 -24.41 -1.73 2.55
C ARG A 681 -25.29 -0.52 2.18
N SER A 682 -26.29 -0.75 1.32
CA SER A 682 -27.36 0.20 1.02
C SER A 682 -28.37 0.26 2.20
N PRO A 683 -28.89 1.44 2.57
CA PRO A 683 -29.72 1.64 3.77
C PRO A 683 -31.20 1.17 3.67
N TRP A 684 -31.62 0.49 2.59
CA TRP A 684 -33.06 0.28 2.29
C TRP A 684 -33.69 -1.04 2.76
N PHE A 685 -33.10 -1.76 3.71
CA PHE A 685 -33.78 -2.87 4.40
C PHE A 685 -34.02 -2.53 5.88
N HIS A 686 -35.27 -2.72 6.31
CA HIS A 686 -35.95 -2.05 7.44
C HIS A 686 -35.46 -2.33 8.87
N ASP A 687 -34.27 -2.88 9.11
CA ASP A 687 -33.73 -3.11 10.47
C ASP A 687 -32.49 -2.26 10.82
N CYS A 688 -32.35 -1.09 10.20
CA CYS A 688 -31.37 -0.06 10.59
C CYS A 688 -32.02 1.33 10.67
N GLN A 689 -32.92 1.56 11.63
CA GLN A 689 -33.39 2.91 11.93
C GLN A 689 -32.51 3.58 13.00
N LEU A 690 -31.56 4.40 12.56
CA LEU A 690 -31.18 5.61 13.30
C LEU A 690 -31.81 6.79 12.55
N TRP A 691 -32.82 7.41 13.17
CA TRP A 691 -33.40 8.65 12.67
C TRP A 691 -32.36 9.79 12.76
N PRO A 692 -32.22 10.65 11.74
CA PRO A 692 -31.28 11.76 11.81
C PRO A 692 -31.85 12.96 12.59
N PRO A 693 -31.01 13.77 13.27
CA PRO A 693 -31.37 15.14 13.60
C PRO A 693 -31.46 15.95 12.30
N ARG A 694 -32.50 16.76 12.17
CA ARG A 694 -32.69 17.67 11.02
C ARG A 694 -31.51 18.63 10.87
N LEU A 695 -30.77 18.51 9.77
CA LEU A 695 -30.07 19.63 9.12
C LEU A 695 -30.74 19.93 7.77
N PRO A 696 -30.73 21.19 7.30
CA PRO A 696 -31.61 21.65 6.23
C PRO A 696 -31.19 21.11 4.85
N ALA A 697 -32.18 20.55 4.16
CA ALA A 697 -32.28 20.17 2.75
C ALA A 697 -31.06 20.47 1.84
N ASP A 698 -30.25 19.44 1.61
CA ASP A 698 -29.49 19.27 0.36
C ASP A 698 -30.15 18.12 -0.43
N PRO A 699 -30.66 18.33 -1.66
CA PRO A 699 -31.39 17.30 -2.37
C PRO A 699 -30.44 16.28 -3.01
N THR A 700 -30.50 15.06 -2.46
CA THR A 700 -30.27 13.73 -3.10
C THR A 700 -28.82 13.24 -3.34
N PRO A 701 -28.32 12.31 -2.49
CA PRO A 701 -27.48 11.21 -2.96
C PRO A 701 -28.38 10.11 -3.56
N VAL A 702 -28.12 9.72 -4.81
CA VAL A 702 -28.74 8.56 -5.45
C VAL A 702 -28.34 7.30 -4.64
N PRO A 703 -29.27 6.42 -4.24
CA PRO A 703 -28.92 5.16 -3.59
C PRO A 703 -28.00 4.33 -4.49
N ASP A 704 -26.88 3.84 -3.97
CA ASP A 704 -26.00 2.89 -4.67
C ASP A 704 -26.85 1.74 -5.21
N SER A 705 -26.94 1.63 -6.55
CA SER A 705 -27.57 0.48 -7.19
C SER A 705 -26.81 -0.79 -6.77
N PRO A 706 -27.50 -1.92 -6.55
CA PRO A 706 -26.85 -3.17 -6.16
C PRO A 706 -25.73 -3.50 -7.14
N VAL A 707 -24.50 -3.59 -6.64
CA VAL A 707 -23.32 -3.90 -7.47
C VAL A 707 -23.52 -5.31 -8.06
N PRO A 708 -23.51 -5.48 -9.40
CA PRO A 708 -23.62 -6.78 -10.02
C PRO A 708 -22.54 -7.73 -9.47
N LEU A 709 -22.97 -8.92 -9.04
CA LEU A 709 -22.07 -10.00 -8.67
C LEU A 709 -21.75 -10.83 -9.90
N ASP A 710 -20.51 -11.27 -10.00
CA ASP A 710 -20.09 -12.28 -10.98
C ASP A 710 -20.76 -13.61 -10.63
N PRO A 711 -21.62 -14.16 -11.51
CA PRO A 711 -22.39 -15.36 -11.23
C PRO A 711 -21.50 -16.61 -11.07
N ALA A 712 -20.26 -16.59 -11.56
CA ALA A 712 -19.36 -17.75 -11.47
C ALA A 712 -18.73 -17.92 -10.08
N ASN A 713 -18.49 -16.83 -9.35
CA ASN A 713 -17.69 -16.85 -8.12
C ASN A 713 -18.29 -16.04 -6.96
N GLY A 714 -19.37 -15.26 -7.17
CA GLY A 714 -20.07 -14.51 -6.13
C GLY A 714 -19.36 -13.23 -5.65
N TYR A 715 -18.23 -12.87 -6.27
CA TYR A 715 -17.53 -11.62 -6.01
C TYR A 715 -18.16 -10.47 -6.83
N PRO A 716 -18.02 -9.20 -6.42
CA PRO A 716 -18.47 -8.08 -7.23
C PRO A 716 -17.76 -8.09 -8.60
N TYR A 717 -18.51 -7.88 -9.68
CA TYR A 717 -18.00 -8.00 -11.04
C TYR A 717 -16.76 -7.11 -11.31
N PHE A 718 -16.68 -5.94 -10.68
CA PHE A 718 -15.51 -5.06 -10.82
C PHE A 718 -14.23 -5.65 -10.20
N VAL A 719 -14.36 -6.44 -9.12
CA VAL A 719 -13.21 -7.06 -8.44
C VAL A 719 -12.62 -8.16 -9.32
N THR A 720 -13.49 -8.97 -9.93
CA THR A 720 -13.07 -10.06 -10.82
C THR A 720 -12.50 -9.50 -12.11
N LEU A 721 -13.17 -8.51 -12.71
CA LEU A 721 -12.70 -7.80 -13.89
C LEU A 721 -11.33 -7.13 -13.69
N LEU A 722 -11.12 -6.48 -12.55
CA LEU A 722 -9.82 -5.89 -12.20
C LEU A 722 -8.77 -6.98 -12.03
N GLY A 723 -9.08 -8.07 -11.32
CA GLY A 723 -8.16 -9.20 -11.14
C GLY A 723 -7.73 -9.81 -12.46
N ASP A 724 -8.66 -10.02 -13.39
CA ASP A 724 -8.36 -10.51 -14.73
C ASP A 724 -7.49 -9.52 -15.50
N SER A 725 -7.76 -8.22 -15.37
CA SER A 725 -6.97 -7.18 -16.02
C SER A 725 -5.53 -7.12 -15.51
N LEU A 726 -5.33 -7.23 -14.19
CA LEU A 726 -4.00 -7.28 -13.58
C LEU A 726 -3.20 -8.51 -14.04
N GLU A 727 -3.85 -9.68 -14.13
CA GLU A 727 -3.22 -10.92 -14.64
C GLU A 727 -2.86 -10.82 -16.13
N GLN A 728 -3.74 -10.26 -16.94
CA GLN A 728 -3.50 -10.03 -18.37
C GLN A 728 -2.35 -9.03 -18.56
N SER A 729 -2.37 -7.92 -17.84
CA SER A 729 -1.33 -6.88 -17.87
C SER A 729 0.02 -7.46 -17.47
N ARG A 730 0.07 -8.23 -16.37
CA ARG A 730 1.29 -8.93 -15.95
C ARG A 730 1.83 -9.86 -17.03
N THR A 731 0.96 -10.68 -17.63
CA THR A 731 1.35 -11.62 -18.70
C THR A 731 1.89 -10.87 -19.91
N ARG A 732 1.22 -9.77 -20.29
CA ARG A 732 1.64 -8.94 -21.42
C ARG A 732 2.99 -8.29 -21.17
N TYR A 733 3.21 -7.69 -20.00
CA TYR A 733 4.49 -7.07 -19.68
C TYR A 733 5.63 -8.09 -19.56
N ALA A 734 5.34 -9.31 -19.08
CA ALA A 734 6.30 -10.42 -19.12
C ALA A 734 6.73 -10.73 -20.56
N SER A 735 5.79 -10.76 -21.51
CA SER A 735 6.10 -10.98 -22.94
C SER A 735 6.91 -9.84 -23.57
N MET A 736 6.85 -8.64 -22.98
CA MET A 736 7.66 -7.47 -23.35
C MET A 736 9.01 -7.44 -22.60
N SER A 737 9.39 -8.54 -21.94
CA SER A 737 10.63 -8.71 -21.18
C SER A 737 10.77 -7.81 -19.94
N TYR A 738 9.67 -7.29 -19.38
CA TYR A 738 9.71 -6.60 -18.08
C TYR A 738 9.88 -7.59 -16.93
N PRO A 739 10.54 -7.21 -15.82
CA PRO A 739 10.87 -8.09 -14.70
C PRO A 739 9.68 -8.32 -13.77
N VAL A 740 8.58 -8.87 -14.28
CA VAL A 740 7.35 -9.20 -13.52
C VAL A 740 7.57 -10.20 -12.37
N SER A 741 8.72 -10.87 -12.35
CA SER A 741 9.14 -11.76 -11.26
C SER A 741 9.76 -11.03 -10.07
N GLN A 742 10.15 -9.75 -10.24
CA GLN A 742 10.71 -8.90 -9.20
C GLN A 742 9.64 -8.08 -8.45
N ILE A 743 8.37 -8.20 -8.86
CA ILE A 743 7.26 -7.58 -8.14
C ILE A 743 7.19 -8.18 -6.74
N PRO A 744 7.17 -7.36 -5.67
CA PRO A 744 7.07 -7.85 -4.30
C PRO A 744 5.86 -8.75 -4.10
N ARG A 745 5.96 -9.68 -3.15
CA ARG A 745 4.87 -10.58 -2.79
C ARG A 745 4.76 -10.62 -1.28
N ASP A 746 3.54 -10.67 -0.79
CA ASP A 746 3.23 -10.82 0.63
C ASP A 746 3.54 -12.25 1.13
N ALA A 747 3.22 -12.52 2.39
CA ALA A 747 3.36 -13.86 2.99
C ALA A 747 2.51 -14.93 2.31
N SER A 748 1.51 -14.54 1.51
CA SER A 748 0.66 -15.42 0.70
C SER A 748 1.23 -15.66 -0.69
N ASN A 749 2.43 -15.16 -0.98
CA ASN A 749 3.08 -15.19 -2.28
C ASN A 749 2.25 -14.45 -3.37
N ARG A 750 1.53 -13.39 -2.98
CA ARG A 750 0.68 -12.58 -3.87
C ARG A 750 0.98 -11.08 -3.70
N TYR A 751 0.78 -10.29 -4.74
CA TYR A 751 0.86 -8.83 -4.63
C TYR A 751 -0.46 -8.28 -4.08
N PRO A 752 -0.46 -7.55 -2.95
CA PRO A 752 -1.68 -7.05 -2.33
C PRO A 752 -2.22 -5.81 -3.05
N VAL A 753 -3.52 -5.82 -3.34
CA VAL A 753 -4.28 -4.73 -3.95
C VAL A 753 -5.45 -4.39 -3.04
N TYR A 754 -5.66 -3.13 -2.71
CA TYR A 754 -6.68 -2.67 -1.77
C TYR A 754 -7.67 -1.74 -2.47
N ILE A 755 -8.96 -2.06 -2.40
CA ILE A 755 -10.04 -1.26 -2.95
C ILE A 755 -10.89 -0.70 -1.81
N SER A 756 -10.94 0.61 -1.67
CA SER A 756 -11.71 1.27 -0.60
C SER A 756 -12.76 2.24 -1.14
N SER A 757 -13.92 2.27 -0.47
CA SER A 757 -14.97 3.28 -0.67
C SER A 757 -14.68 4.61 0.02
N ALA A 758 -13.82 4.61 1.04
CA ALA A 758 -13.35 5.84 1.66
C ALA A 758 -12.00 6.23 1.03
N PRO A 759 -11.76 7.52 0.73
CA PRO A 759 -10.45 8.01 0.34
C PRO A 759 -9.45 7.62 1.45
N ILE A 760 -8.66 6.58 1.20
CA ILE A 760 -7.60 6.08 2.11
C ILE A 760 -6.47 7.12 2.24
N TRP A 761 -6.55 8.18 1.44
CA TRP A 761 -5.58 9.25 1.26
C TRP A 761 -5.27 10.07 2.52
N PHE A 762 -6.07 9.99 3.58
CA PHE A 762 -5.90 10.84 4.76
C PHE A 762 -4.85 10.34 5.78
N ASP A 763 -4.45 9.07 5.74
CA ASP A 763 -3.56 8.49 6.77
C ASP A 763 -2.14 8.14 6.29
N LEU A 764 -1.77 8.40 5.02
CA LEU A 764 -0.40 8.22 4.54
C LEU A 764 0.46 9.46 4.86
N PRO A 765 1.33 9.46 5.89
CA PRO A 765 1.97 10.67 6.41
C PRO A 765 2.98 11.33 5.45
N VAL A 766 3.35 10.63 4.38
CA VAL A 766 4.41 11.03 3.44
C VAL A 766 3.86 11.76 2.21
N ILE A 767 2.58 11.61 1.90
CA ILE A 767 1.96 12.19 0.70
C ILE A 767 0.84 13.11 1.15
N GLY A 768 1.20 14.36 1.48
CA GLY A 768 0.24 15.35 2.00
C GLY A 768 -0.97 15.52 1.07
N ASN A 769 -2.16 15.70 1.66
CA ASN A 769 -3.46 15.99 1.04
C ASN A 769 -3.48 15.79 -0.49
N ILE A 770 -3.52 14.53 -0.94
CA ILE A 770 -3.89 14.25 -2.33
C ILE A 770 -5.36 14.68 -2.44
N SER A 771 -5.60 15.82 -3.10
CA SER A 771 -6.94 16.27 -3.40
C SER A 771 -7.62 15.24 -4.29
N GLN A 772 -8.82 14.80 -3.87
CA GLN A 772 -9.82 14.01 -4.60
C GLN A 772 -9.58 13.94 -6.12
N GLY A 773 -9.23 12.76 -6.66
CA GLY A 773 -9.20 12.58 -8.12
C GLY A 773 -8.37 11.44 -8.70
N ALA A 774 -7.40 10.86 -7.98
CA ALA A 774 -6.61 9.75 -8.51
C ALA A 774 -7.39 8.42 -8.36
N PRO A 775 -7.72 7.70 -9.45
CA PRO A 775 -8.47 6.45 -9.38
C PRO A 775 -7.68 5.31 -8.73
N GLY A 776 -6.34 5.40 -8.73
CA GLY A 776 -5.43 4.48 -8.05
C GLY A 776 -4.12 5.14 -7.64
N ILE A 777 -3.40 4.49 -6.72
CA ILE A 777 -1.98 4.73 -6.48
C ILE A 777 -1.30 3.38 -6.34
N THR A 778 -0.15 3.25 -6.99
CA THR A 778 0.71 2.09 -6.82
C THR A 778 1.94 2.46 -6.02
N LEU A 779 2.13 1.74 -4.93
CA LEU A 779 3.33 1.79 -4.09
C LEU A 779 4.20 0.56 -4.41
N PRO A 780 5.46 0.50 -3.94
CA PRO A 780 6.34 -0.61 -4.30
C PRO A 780 5.83 -2.00 -3.90
N ASP A 781 5.16 -2.09 -2.76
CA ASP A 781 4.78 -3.33 -2.09
C ASP A 781 3.27 -3.60 -2.10
N HIS A 782 2.46 -2.64 -2.54
CA HIS A 782 1.01 -2.75 -2.63
C HIS A 782 0.38 -1.70 -3.55
N MET A 783 -0.86 -1.92 -3.96
CA MET A 783 -1.65 -0.99 -4.78
C MET A 783 -2.93 -0.60 -4.06
N PHE A 784 -3.31 0.67 -4.10
CA PHE A 784 -4.59 1.17 -3.61
C PHE A 784 -5.44 1.68 -4.78
N ILE A 785 -6.73 1.37 -4.76
CA ILE A 785 -7.69 1.77 -5.79
C ILE A 785 -8.90 2.38 -5.10
N GLU A 786 -9.32 3.56 -5.56
CA GLU A 786 -10.49 4.26 -5.04
C GLU A 786 -11.77 3.75 -5.72
N ARG A 787 -12.79 3.38 -4.94
CA ARG A 787 -14.05 2.84 -5.46
C ARG A 787 -14.98 3.93 -6.02
N THR A 788 -14.93 5.15 -5.49
CA THR A 788 -15.93 6.22 -5.71
C THR A 788 -15.87 6.86 -7.09
N ALA A 789 -14.70 6.92 -7.73
CA ALA A 789 -14.51 7.63 -8.99
C ALA A 789 -14.95 6.84 -10.24
N ILE A 790 -15.20 5.52 -10.13
CA ILE A 790 -15.00 4.62 -11.29
C ILE A 790 -16.22 3.73 -11.58
N TYR A 791 -17.17 3.61 -10.66
CA TYR A 791 -18.35 2.77 -10.86
C TYR A 791 -19.61 3.57 -11.19
N SER A 792 -19.58 4.30 -12.31
CA SER A 792 -20.83 4.57 -13.01
C SER A 792 -21.12 3.37 -13.91
N PRO A 793 -22.30 2.74 -13.88
CA PRO A 793 -22.69 1.73 -14.88
C PRO A 793 -22.67 2.26 -16.32
N THR A 794 -22.49 3.58 -16.50
CA THR A 794 -22.28 4.23 -17.80
C THR A 794 -20.81 4.41 -18.20
N MET A 795 -19.83 4.22 -17.30
CA MET A 795 -18.43 4.23 -17.69
C MET A 795 -18.10 2.93 -18.43
N PRO A 796 -17.43 2.99 -19.59
CA PRO A 796 -17.02 1.80 -20.31
C PRO A 796 -16.12 0.93 -19.43
N ILE A 797 -16.40 -0.37 -19.40
CA ILE A 797 -15.56 -1.45 -18.82
C ILE A 797 -14.07 -1.28 -19.18
N ASP A 798 -13.78 -0.63 -20.30
CA ASP A 798 -12.45 -0.37 -20.82
C ASP A 798 -11.61 0.59 -19.96
N SER A 799 -12.20 1.59 -19.30
CA SER A 799 -11.44 2.46 -18.37
C SER A 799 -10.98 1.67 -17.15
N LEU A 800 -11.83 0.83 -16.53
CA LEU A 800 -11.42 -0.04 -15.43
C LEU A 800 -10.28 -0.99 -15.82
N ARG A 801 -10.40 -1.64 -16.98
CA ARG A 801 -9.37 -2.56 -17.46
C ARG A 801 -8.05 -1.85 -17.72
N ALA A 802 -8.08 -0.71 -18.40
CA ALA A 802 -6.85 -0.07 -18.83
C ALA A 802 -6.25 0.91 -17.81
N GLU A 803 -7.05 1.83 -17.25
CA GLU A 803 -6.58 2.85 -16.31
C GLU A 803 -6.24 2.28 -14.94
N LEU A 804 -6.91 1.22 -14.48
CA LEU A 804 -6.54 0.58 -13.21
C LEU A 804 -5.72 -0.68 -13.42
N GLY A 805 -6.13 -1.54 -14.35
CA GLY A 805 -5.42 -2.80 -14.52
C GLY A 805 -4.08 -2.65 -15.24
N ALA A 806 -4.05 -2.00 -16.41
CA ALA A 806 -2.81 -1.89 -17.18
C ALA A 806 -1.88 -0.78 -16.66
N HIS A 807 -2.42 0.41 -16.38
CA HIS A 807 -1.66 1.57 -15.93
C HIS A 807 -0.99 1.36 -14.56
N GLU A 808 -1.77 1.05 -13.52
CA GLU A 808 -1.26 0.86 -12.16
C GLU A 808 -0.34 -0.38 -12.07
N MET A 809 -0.64 -1.43 -12.83
CA MET A 809 0.27 -2.57 -12.93
C MET A 809 1.62 -2.18 -13.55
N PHE A 810 1.63 -1.22 -14.48
CA PHE A 810 2.90 -0.74 -15.04
C PHE A 810 3.69 0.09 -14.01
N HIS A 811 3.03 0.87 -13.14
CA HIS A 811 3.70 1.48 -12.00
C HIS A 811 4.36 0.44 -11.08
N THR A 812 3.69 -0.69 -10.85
CA THR A 812 4.25 -1.80 -10.05
C THR A 812 5.57 -2.29 -10.65
N LEU A 813 5.66 -2.34 -11.98
CA LEU A 813 6.89 -2.68 -12.69
C LEU A 813 7.94 -1.57 -12.63
N GLN A 814 7.55 -0.31 -12.79
CA GLN A 814 8.47 0.82 -12.71
C GLN A 814 9.18 0.86 -11.36
N TRP A 815 8.48 0.55 -10.26
CA TRP A 815 9.08 0.44 -8.93
C TRP A 815 10.22 -0.58 -8.85
N THR A 816 10.21 -1.64 -9.67
CA THR A 816 11.34 -2.59 -9.73
C THR A 816 12.63 -1.99 -10.33
N TYR A 817 12.53 -0.83 -11.01
CA TYR A 817 13.65 -0.08 -11.57
C TYR A 817 14.09 1.11 -10.70
N VAL A 818 13.23 1.59 -9.81
CA VAL A 818 13.56 2.69 -8.90
C VAL A 818 14.39 2.13 -7.73
N PRO A 819 15.62 2.60 -7.49
CA PRO A 819 16.42 2.09 -6.38
C PRO A 819 15.88 2.56 -5.02
N SER A 820 16.08 1.74 -4.00
CA SER A 820 15.70 2.02 -2.60
C SER A 820 16.58 3.06 -1.89
N ALA A 821 17.58 3.61 -2.57
CA ALA A 821 18.76 4.24 -1.99
C ALA A 821 18.60 5.65 -1.39
N CYS A 822 17.39 6.19 -1.19
CA CYS A 822 17.26 7.44 -0.46
C CYS A 822 17.45 7.20 1.06
N ARG A 823 18.42 7.92 1.66
CA ARG A 823 18.87 7.76 3.06
C ARG A 823 17.77 7.86 4.13
N THR A 824 16.60 8.42 3.82
CA THR A 824 15.56 8.76 4.82
C THR A 824 14.15 8.31 4.46
N GLY A 825 13.90 7.61 3.34
CA GLY A 825 12.51 7.30 2.94
C GLY A 825 12.31 6.30 1.79
N GLY A 826 13.30 5.47 1.46
CA GLY A 826 13.13 4.41 0.45
C GLY A 826 12.86 4.92 -0.98
N GLN A 827 12.19 4.11 -1.81
CA GLN A 827 11.89 4.44 -3.20
C GLN A 827 10.95 5.65 -3.35
N LEU A 828 10.04 5.85 -2.38
CA LEU A 828 9.10 6.98 -2.35
C LEU A 828 9.79 8.34 -2.27
N CYS A 829 10.93 8.43 -1.60
CA CYS A 829 11.71 9.66 -1.57
C CYS A 829 12.24 10.05 -2.96
N ASN A 830 12.70 9.09 -3.77
CA ASN A 830 13.15 9.38 -5.14
C ASN A 830 11.99 9.89 -5.99
N TRP A 831 10.83 9.25 -5.91
CA TRP A 831 9.61 9.72 -6.57
C TRP A 831 9.15 11.10 -6.07
N GLY A 832 9.22 11.34 -4.75
CA GLY A 832 8.84 12.60 -4.13
C GLY A 832 9.76 13.78 -4.49
N THR A 833 11.02 13.52 -4.81
CA THR A 833 12.04 14.56 -5.06
C THR A 833 12.42 14.74 -6.53
N GLN A 834 12.24 13.72 -7.38
CA GLN A 834 12.62 13.77 -8.79
C GLN A 834 11.39 13.96 -9.68
N SER A 835 11.12 15.22 -10.05
CA SER A 835 9.96 15.57 -10.87
C SER A 835 9.94 14.91 -12.26
N ASP A 836 11.12 14.76 -12.86
CA ASP A 836 11.36 14.09 -14.13
C ASP A 836 11.02 12.59 -14.05
N LEU A 837 11.38 11.93 -12.95
CA LEU A 837 11.02 10.53 -12.70
C LEU A 837 9.50 10.37 -12.66
N ARG A 838 8.79 11.22 -11.90
CA ARG A 838 7.32 11.17 -11.83
C ARG A 838 6.67 11.35 -13.19
N TRP A 839 7.09 12.37 -13.92
CA TRP A 839 6.60 12.62 -15.28
C TRP A 839 6.77 11.39 -16.17
N TRP A 840 7.96 10.78 -16.19
CA TRP A 840 8.22 9.60 -17.00
C TRP A 840 7.45 8.36 -16.52
N MET A 841 7.18 8.23 -15.22
CA MET A 841 6.33 7.17 -14.67
C MET A 841 4.91 7.25 -15.23
N GLU A 842 4.25 8.40 -15.10
CA GLU A 842 2.89 8.60 -15.63
C GLU A 842 2.83 8.43 -17.16
N ALA A 843 3.79 9.04 -17.87
CA ALA A 843 3.87 8.98 -19.33
C ALA A 843 3.99 7.54 -19.84
N THR A 844 4.86 6.73 -19.21
CA THR A 844 5.08 5.35 -19.64
C THR A 844 4.02 4.39 -19.13
N ALA A 845 3.35 4.68 -17.99
CA ALA A 845 2.18 3.93 -17.56
C ALA A 845 1.02 4.10 -18.53
N ARG A 846 0.75 5.34 -18.97
CA ARG A 846 -0.27 5.61 -19.99
C ARG A 846 0.09 5.04 -21.37
N TRP A 847 1.38 5.03 -21.74
CA TRP A 847 1.87 4.32 -22.95
C TRP A 847 1.67 2.80 -22.86
N ALA A 848 1.74 2.22 -21.67
CA ALA A 848 1.62 0.77 -21.48
C ALA A 848 0.19 0.27 -21.69
N GLU A 849 -0.82 1.12 -21.52
CA GLU A 849 -2.22 0.74 -21.67
C GLU A 849 -2.60 0.20 -23.05
N PRO A 850 -2.35 0.89 -24.19
CA PRO A 850 -2.64 0.33 -25.52
C PRO A 850 -1.78 -0.91 -25.85
N ASN A 851 -0.73 -1.18 -25.07
CA ASN A 851 0.05 -2.41 -25.21
C ASN A 851 -0.64 -3.63 -24.60
N VAL A 852 -1.53 -3.43 -23.61
CA VAL A 852 -2.39 -4.47 -23.03
C VAL A 852 -3.77 -4.47 -23.71
N TYR A 853 -4.38 -3.29 -23.84
CA TYR A 853 -5.72 -3.07 -24.38
C TYR A 853 -5.65 -2.13 -25.58
N ASN A 854 -5.33 -2.66 -26.76
CA ASN A 854 -5.18 -1.90 -27.99
C ASN A 854 -6.47 -1.19 -28.48
N LEU A 855 -7.64 -1.57 -27.96
CA LEU A 855 -8.94 -0.96 -28.29
C LEU A 855 -9.44 0.04 -27.24
N ASN A 856 -8.69 0.27 -26.17
CA ASN A 856 -9.08 1.21 -25.12
C ASN A 856 -8.95 2.67 -25.63
N GLY A 857 -10.05 3.39 -25.72
CA GLY A 857 -10.10 4.78 -26.15
C GLY A 857 -9.96 5.83 -25.04
N SER A 858 -9.50 5.45 -23.83
CA SER A 858 -9.35 6.42 -22.73
C SER A 858 -8.10 7.30 -22.87
N TYR A 859 -6.95 6.75 -23.26
CA TYR A 859 -5.69 7.50 -23.34
C TYR A 859 -5.66 8.70 -24.31
N PRO A 860 -6.42 8.73 -25.42
CA PRO A 860 -6.54 9.92 -26.25
C PRO A 860 -7.17 11.12 -25.51
N ARG A 861 -7.96 10.90 -24.44
CA ARG A 861 -8.60 12.00 -23.70
C ARG A 861 -7.58 12.90 -22.99
N ASP A 862 -6.45 12.35 -22.58
CA ASP A 862 -5.39 13.12 -21.90
C ASP A 862 -4.55 13.95 -22.88
N LEU A 863 -4.66 13.68 -24.18
CA LEU A 863 -4.05 14.52 -25.21
C LEU A 863 -4.62 15.93 -25.17
N ASP A 864 -5.89 16.12 -24.79
CA ASP A 864 -6.49 17.45 -24.67
C ASP A 864 -5.70 18.30 -23.67
N ALA A 865 -5.36 17.75 -22.51
CA ALA A 865 -4.57 18.46 -21.50
C ALA A 865 -3.15 18.73 -22.00
N PHE A 866 -2.52 17.74 -22.65
CA PHE A 866 -1.20 17.87 -23.24
C PHE A 866 -1.13 18.90 -24.38
N LEU A 867 -2.13 18.97 -25.24
CA LEU A 867 -2.17 19.87 -26.40
C LEU A 867 -2.67 21.28 -26.06
N ARG A 868 -3.37 21.45 -24.93
CA ARG A 868 -3.84 22.77 -24.45
C ARG A 868 -2.70 23.68 -24.00
N GLU A 869 -1.69 23.13 -23.32
CA GLU A 869 -0.54 23.89 -22.82
C GLU A 869 0.79 23.25 -23.23
N PRO A 870 1.07 23.14 -24.54
CA PRO A 870 2.17 22.32 -25.08
C PRO A 870 3.54 22.68 -24.51
N HIS A 871 3.76 23.96 -24.21
CA HIS A 871 4.99 24.49 -23.62
C HIS A 871 5.25 23.98 -22.19
N ARG A 872 4.22 23.49 -21.49
CA ARG A 872 4.30 22.89 -20.15
C ARG A 872 4.24 21.37 -20.18
N SER A 873 3.74 20.74 -21.24
CA SER A 873 3.29 19.34 -21.17
C SER A 873 4.38 18.29 -20.97
N MET A 874 5.66 18.67 -21.09
CA MET A 874 6.82 17.82 -20.83
C MET A 874 7.64 18.28 -19.61
N THR A 875 7.23 19.37 -18.96
CA THR A 875 7.93 19.97 -17.81
C THR A 875 7.00 20.20 -16.62
N ALA A 876 5.69 20.03 -16.82
CA ALA A 876 4.69 20.17 -15.80
C ALA A 876 4.89 19.02 -14.81
N GLN A 877 5.09 19.41 -13.57
CA GLN A 877 5.20 18.45 -12.49
C GLN A 877 3.78 17.91 -12.27
N PRO A 878 3.54 16.60 -12.35
CA PRO A 878 2.34 16.05 -11.74
C PRO A 878 2.43 16.35 -10.24
N THR A 879 1.89 17.50 -9.84
CA THR A 879 1.61 17.82 -8.45
C THR A 879 0.35 17.03 -8.11
N LEU A 880 0.57 15.88 -7.45
CA LEU A 880 -0.43 15.07 -6.75
C LEU A 880 -1.87 15.21 -7.28
N GLY A 881 -2.12 14.65 -8.47
CA GLY A 881 -3.47 14.28 -8.91
C GLY A 881 -4.24 15.25 -9.82
N THR A 882 -3.70 16.41 -10.23
CA THR A 882 -4.48 17.35 -11.08
C THR A 882 -3.90 17.62 -12.46
N ASP A 883 -2.71 17.10 -12.75
CA ASP A 883 -2.02 17.41 -14.00
C ASP A 883 -2.14 16.30 -15.06
N TYR A 884 -3.26 16.31 -15.77
CA TYR A 884 -3.52 15.45 -16.93
C TYR A 884 -2.46 15.58 -18.04
N ARG A 885 -1.58 16.59 -18.02
CA ARG A 885 -0.51 16.75 -19.02
C ARG A 885 0.52 15.63 -18.95
N ALA A 886 0.82 15.12 -17.75
CA ALA A 886 1.76 14.02 -17.58
C ALA A 886 1.23 12.74 -18.25
N TYR A 887 -0.07 12.45 -18.11
CA TYR A 887 -0.75 11.35 -18.80
C TYR A 887 -0.65 11.51 -20.30
N GLY A 888 -1.03 12.68 -20.84
CA GLY A 888 -0.99 12.94 -22.29
C GLY A 888 0.43 12.93 -22.89
N SER A 889 1.48 13.03 -22.08
CA SER A 889 2.87 12.95 -22.55
C SER A 889 3.32 11.54 -22.97
N PHE A 890 2.44 10.52 -22.84
CA PHE A 890 2.66 9.17 -23.40
C PHE A 890 3.00 9.18 -24.91
N ILE A 891 2.58 10.21 -25.64
CA ILE A 891 2.92 10.37 -27.05
C ILE A 891 4.42 10.54 -27.28
N PHE A 892 5.17 11.03 -26.29
CA PHE A 892 6.62 11.09 -26.38
C PHE A 892 7.23 9.69 -26.29
N ALA A 893 6.79 8.86 -25.35
CA ALA A 893 7.18 7.45 -25.29
C ALA A 893 6.81 6.70 -26.59
N SER A 894 5.62 6.96 -27.14
CA SER A 894 5.19 6.42 -28.42
C SER A 894 6.05 6.90 -29.59
N PHE A 895 6.45 8.18 -29.61
CA PHE A 895 7.37 8.73 -30.60
C PHE A 895 8.75 8.07 -30.52
N LEU A 896 9.28 7.86 -29.31
CA LEU A 896 10.54 7.15 -29.11
C LEU A 896 10.44 5.72 -29.64
N GLU A 897 9.37 4.99 -29.34
CA GLU A 897 9.12 3.66 -29.89
C GLU A 897 9.05 3.68 -31.43
N GLN A 898 8.16 4.49 -32.00
CA GLN A 898 7.82 4.40 -33.42
C GLN A 898 8.85 5.05 -34.33
N LYS A 899 9.38 6.22 -33.94
CA LYS A 899 10.24 7.05 -34.80
C LYS A 899 11.72 6.91 -34.49
N VAL A 900 12.09 6.76 -33.22
CA VAL A 900 13.50 6.60 -32.82
C VAL A 900 13.91 5.13 -32.86
N ALA A 901 13.07 4.25 -32.33
CA ALA A 901 13.33 2.82 -32.23
C ALA A 901 12.74 1.98 -33.37
N ASN A 902 12.17 2.62 -34.39
CA ASN A 902 11.57 1.96 -35.56
C ASN A 902 10.55 0.86 -35.16
N ASN A 903 9.59 1.24 -34.31
CA ASN A 903 8.57 0.36 -33.69
C ASN A 903 9.13 -0.68 -32.70
N ASN A 904 10.35 -0.51 -32.21
CA ASN A 904 10.89 -1.37 -31.15
C ASN A 904 10.48 -0.85 -29.75
N LYS A 905 9.48 -1.51 -29.16
CA LYS A 905 8.95 -1.26 -27.81
C LYS A 905 9.97 -1.41 -26.69
N GLU A 906 11.08 -2.11 -26.94
CA GLU A 906 12.13 -2.31 -25.94
C GLU A 906 12.85 -1.03 -25.55
N ILE A 907 12.75 0.05 -26.34
CA ILE A 907 13.38 1.33 -26.00
C ILE A 907 12.92 1.83 -24.63
N ILE A 908 11.63 1.70 -24.31
CA ILE A 908 11.07 2.15 -23.02
C ILE A 908 11.64 1.33 -21.85
N ARG A 909 11.69 0.01 -22.01
CA ARG A 909 12.31 -0.89 -21.02
C ARG A 909 13.79 -0.59 -20.83
N THR A 910 14.51 -0.34 -21.92
CA THR A 910 15.95 -0.06 -21.90
C THR A 910 16.27 1.27 -21.21
N ILE A 911 15.41 2.28 -21.35
CA ILE A 911 15.47 3.54 -20.60
C ILE A 911 15.34 3.26 -19.09
N TRP A 912 14.34 2.49 -18.68
CA TRP A 912 14.14 2.11 -17.27
C TRP A 912 15.33 1.31 -16.71
N GLN A 913 15.86 0.36 -17.47
CA GLN A 913 17.04 -0.40 -17.09
C GLN A 913 18.27 0.51 -16.93
N ARG A 914 18.49 1.43 -17.89
CA ARG A 914 19.60 2.38 -17.83
C ARG A 914 19.49 3.28 -16.60
N TYR A 915 18.28 3.74 -16.26
CA TYR A 915 18.02 4.53 -15.06
C TYR A 915 18.38 3.75 -13.78
N LYS A 916 17.97 2.49 -13.67
CA LYS A 916 18.29 1.59 -12.55
C LYS A 916 19.81 1.43 -12.40
N ASP A 917 20.48 1.05 -13.48
CA ASP A 917 21.91 0.75 -13.48
C ASP A 917 22.75 1.96 -13.09
N ARG A 918 22.40 3.15 -13.60
CA ARG A 918 23.13 4.39 -13.32
C ARG A 918 22.86 4.94 -11.93
N ASN A 919 21.63 4.83 -11.43
CA ASN A 919 21.34 5.23 -10.04
C ASN A 919 22.04 4.33 -9.02
N ALA A 920 22.17 3.03 -9.31
CA ALA A 920 22.92 2.12 -8.45
C ALA A 920 24.39 2.54 -8.27
N ILE A 921 24.96 3.26 -9.25
CA ILE A 921 26.34 3.76 -9.22
C ILE A 921 26.43 5.16 -8.61
N ASN A 922 25.54 6.09 -9.00
CA ASN A 922 25.70 7.53 -8.74
C ASN A 922 24.76 8.12 -7.68
N GLY A 923 23.74 7.38 -7.20
CA GLY A 923 22.83 7.81 -6.14
C GLY A 923 21.87 8.99 -6.44
N ALA A 924 22.03 9.68 -7.58
CA ALA A 924 21.19 10.82 -8.00
C ALA A 924 21.11 10.94 -9.54
N TYR A 925 20.83 9.84 -10.23
CA TYR A 925 20.78 9.82 -11.70
C TYR A 925 19.37 10.16 -12.21
N ASN A 926 19.29 11.07 -13.18
CA ASN A 926 18.04 11.65 -13.70
C ASN A 926 17.50 10.85 -14.91
N ILE A 927 16.19 10.64 -14.99
CA ILE A 927 15.57 9.80 -16.03
C ILE A 927 15.75 10.37 -17.44
N THR A 928 15.79 11.69 -17.61
CA THR A 928 16.08 12.32 -18.91
C THR A 928 17.48 11.99 -19.42
N THR A 929 18.44 11.78 -18.52
CA THR A 929 19.80 11.36 -18.91
C THR A 929 19.79 9.90 -19.35
N ALA A 930 18.96 9.05 -18.71
CA ALA A 930 18.74 7.68 -19.18
C ALA A 930 18.12 7.65 -20.59
N ILE A 931 17.13 8.51 -20.86
CA ILE A 931 16.54 8.66 -22.20
C ILE A 931 17.62 9.03 -23.22
N ASP A 932 18.39 10.07 -22.93
CA ASP A 932 19.45 10.58 -23.82
C ASP A 932 20.55 9.53 -24.12
N GLU A 933 20.94 8.73 -23.13
CA GLU A 933 21.94 7.64 -23.29
C GLU A 933 21.41 6.42 -24.06
N VAL A 934 20.09 6.22 -24.11
CA VAL A 934 19.49 5.05 -24.79
C VAL A 934 19.17 5.32 -26.25
N MET A 935 18.76 6.54 -26.61
CA MET A 935 18.40 6.87 -27.99
C MET A 935 19.48 6.54 -29.04
N PRO A 936 20.79 6.82 -28.79
CA PRO A 936 21.87 6.46 -29.72
C PRO A 936 22.00 4.96 -30.00
N GLN A 937 21.47 4.09 -29.13
CA GLN A 937 21.53 2.63 -29.30
C GLN A 937 20.56 2.15 -30.39
N TYR A 938 19.50 2.93 -30.67
CA TYR A 938 18.50 2.62 -31.68
C TYR A 938 18.71 3.42 -32.97
N ASN A 939 19.16 4.67 -32.84
CA ASN A 939 19.58 5.51 -33.95
C ASN A 939 20.78 6.34 -33.50
N VAL A 940 21.95 6.08 -34.10
CA VAL A 940 23.27 6.64 -33.70
C VAL A 940 23.28 8.16 -33.62
N THR A 941 22.43 8.84 -34.40
CA THR A 941 22.34 10.31 -34.41
C THR A 941 21.30 10.87 -33.44
N SER A 942 20.45 10.02 -32.84
CA SER A 942 19.36 10.44 -31.99
C SER A 942 19.81 10.67 -30.55
N ASN A 943 19.37 11.79 -30.00
CA ASN A 943 19.47 12.20 -28.60
C ASN A 943 18.30 13.15 -28.34
N LEU A 944 18.02 13.49 -27.07
CA LEU A 944 16.94 14.42 -26.73
C LEU A 944 17.08 15.75 -27.47
N ALA A 945 18.31 16.23 -27.61
CA ALA A 945 18.57 17.51 -28.25
C ALA A 945 18.23 17.54 -29.77
N ASN A 946 18.30 16.39 -30.44
CA ASN A 946 17.97 16.23 -31.87
C ASN A 946 16.51 15.84 -32.09
N GLU A 947 15.98 14.94 -31.26
CA GLU A 947 14.67 14.33 -31.47
C GLU A 947 13.54 15.08 -30.78
N PHE A 948 13.78 15.72 -29.63
CA PHE A 948 12.74 16.49 -28.95
C PHE A 948 12.19 17.63 -29.82
N PRO A 949 13.01 18.43 -30.54
CA PRO A 949 12.49 19.40 -31.51
C PRO A 949 11.64 18.78 -32.63
N ARG A 950 11.98 17.56 -33.10
CA ARG A 950 11.20 16.83 -34.11
C ARG A 950 9.87 16.34 -33.54
N PHE A 951 9.89 15.84 -32.31
CA PHE A 951 8.69 15.47 -31.56
C PHE A 951 7.77 16.69 -31.37
N THR A 952 8.33 17.79 -30.87
CA THR A 952 7.64 19.06 -30.62
C THR A 952 6.99 19.57 -31.92
N TRP A 953 7.72 19.54 -33.02
CA TRP A 953 7.19 19.89 -34.34
C TRP A 953 6.00 19.00 -34.76
N ASN A 954 6.18 17.68 -34.70
CA ASN A 954 5.18 16.72 -35.14
C ASN A 954 3.88 16.78 -34.32
N ASN A 955 3.97 17.15 -33.03
CA ASN A 955 2.85 16.99 -32.09
C ASN A 955 2.23 18.31 -31.63
N TYR A 956 2.98 19.41 -31.55
CA TYR A 956 2.44 20.68 -31.05
C TYR A 956 1.97 21.62 -32.16
N PHE A 957 2.64 21.61 -33.31
CA PHE A 957 2.52 22.69 -34.31
C PHE A 957 1.81 22.26 -35.60
N MET A 958 1.26 21.04 -35.65
CA MET A 958 0.21 20.70 -36.59
C MET A 958 -1.13 21.24 -36.05
N ILE A 959 -1.45 22.49 -36.37
CA ILE A 959 -2.63 23.22 -35.86
C ILE A 959 -3.89 22.88 -36.66
N THR A 960 -4.98 22.62 -35.91
CA THR A 960 -6.43 22.53 -36.22
C THR A 960 -6.93 21.78 -37.46
N TYR A 961 -6.37 21.97 -38.65
CA TYR A 961 -6.93 21.37 -39.89
C TYR A 961 -6.21 20.11 -40.37
N THR A 962 -4.92 19.94 -40.03
CA THR A 962 -4.14 18.76 -40.45
C THR A 962 -4.27 17.57 -39.51
N TYR A 963 -4.64 17.78 -38.25
CA TYR A 963 -4.88 16.67 -37.32
C TYR A 963 -6.09 15.84 -37.75
N ASP A 964 -7.16 16.49 -38.22
CA ASP A 964 -8.33 15.79 -38.78
C ASP A 964 -7.99 14.97 -40.02
N ILE A 965 -7.10 15.48 -40.90
CA ILE A 965 -6.68 14.84 -42.17
C ILE A 965 -5.62 13.75 -41.94
N GLN A 966 -4.68 13.94 -41.00
CA GLN A 966 -3.61 12.96 -40.74
C GLN A 966 -4.03 11.87 -39.77
N VAL A 967 -4.93 12.11 -38.81
CA VAL A 967 -5.55 11.00 -38.07
C VAL A 967 -6.38 10.15 -39.03
N THR A 968 -7.03 10.75 -40.04
CA THR A 968 -7.65 9.97 -41.12
C THR A 968 -6.65 9.15 -41.95
N ASN A 969 -5.45 9.66 -42.17
CA ASN A 969 -4.42 9.04 -43.00
C ASN A 969 -3.38 8.17 -42.26
N VAL A 970 -3.30 8.21 -40.92
CA VAL A 970 -2.43 7.34 -40.10
C VAL A 970 -3.22 6.11 -39.63
N TYR A 971 -4.54 6.22 -39.51
CA TYR A 971 -5.47 5.11 -39.32
C TYR A 971 -6.23 4.83 -40.64
N THR A 972 -5.50 4.50 -41.71
CA THR A 972 -5.97 4.38 -43.11
C THR A 972 -7.12 3.40 -43.39
N ASP A 973 -7.71 2.78 -42.36
CA ASP A 973 -8.89 1.91 -42.53
C ASP A 973 -10.14 2.46 -41.84
N LEU A 974 -10.26 3.78 -41.73
CA LEU A 974 -11.47 4.48 -41.27
C LEU A 974 -12.72 4.18 -42.11
N ALA A 975 -12.56 3.74 -43.37
CA ALA A 975 -13.67 3.30 -44.21
C ALA A 975 -14.15 1.87 -43.92
N LYS A 976 -13.42 1.09 -43.11
CA LYS A 976 -13.83 -0.24 -42.63
C LYS A 976 -14.37 -0.25 -41.21
N PHE A 977 -14.37 0.89 -40.52
CA PHE A 977 -15.14 1.00 -39.29
C PHE A 977 -16.63 0.99 -39.64
N PRO A 978 -17.45 0.13 -39.02
CA PRO A 978 -18.88 0.21 -39.17
C PRO A 978 -19.34 1.63 -38.77
N ALA A 979 -20.31 2.19 -39.49
CA ALA A 979 -20.88 3.51 -39.24
C ALA A 979 -21.51 3.70 -37.84
N THR A 980 -21.37 2.72 -36.96
CA THR A 980 -21.87 2.69 -35.58
C THR A 980 -20.85 3.13 -34.53
N PHE A 981 -19.61 3.47 -34.89
CA PHE A 981 -18.67 4.14 -33.97
C PHE A 981 -18.95 5.65 -33.88
N THR A 982 -20.18 6.00 -33.51
CA THR A 982 -20.62 7.37 -33.16
C THR A 982 -20.63 7.57 -31.64
N GLY A 983 -19.63 7.02 -30.95
CA GLY A 983 -19.46 7.24 -29.52
C GLY A 983 -19.37 8.75 -29.23
N PRO A 984 -20.07 9.24 -28.20
CA PRO A 984 -20.01 10.64 -27.77
C PRO A 984 -18.56 11.12 -27.60
N GLU A 985 -17.61 10.25 -27.23
CA GLU A 985 -16.22 10.63 -26.95
C GLU A 985 -15.39 10.93 -28.19
N TRP A 986 -15.72 10.32 -29.33
CA TRP A 986 -15.02 10.57 -30.61
C TRP A 986 -15.63 11.73 -31.40
N LYS A 987 -16.92 11.97 -31.19
CA LYS A 987 -17.55 13.25 -31.53
C LYS A 987 -17.05 14.38 -30.62
N LEU A 988 -16.89 14.12 -29.30
CA LEU A 988 -16.29 15.06 -28.34
C LEU A 988 -14.84 15.39 -28.71
N PHE A 989 -14.02 14.41 -29.10
CA PHE A 989 -12.64 14.65 -29.51
C PHE A 989 -12.57 15.61 -30.69
N ARG A 990 -13.40 15.40 -31.73
CA ARG A 990 -13.51 16.32 -32.87
C ARG A 990 -14.08 17.69 -32.47
N GLU A 991 -15.15 17.72 -31.68
CA GLU A 991 -15.79 18.96 -31.20
C GLU A 991 -14.88 19.75 -30.22
N ARG A 992 -13.95 19.08 -29.52
CA ARG A 992 -12.95 19.71 -28.65
C ARG A 992 -11.69 20.12 -29.39
N LEU A 993 -11.32 19.45 -30.48
CA LEU A 993 -10.32 19.96 -31.42
C LEU A 993 -10.79 21.25 -32.12
N THR A 994 -12.10 21.48 -32.20
CA THR A 994 -12.68 22.76 -32.66
C THR A 994 -12.79 23.84 -31.58
N TYR A 995 -12.53 23.54 -30.29
CA TYR A 995 -12.44 24.61 -29.30
C TYR A 995 -11.25 25.50 -29.64
N PRO A 996 -11.42 26.84 -29.67
CA PRO A 996 -10.29 27.75 -29.80
C PRO A 996 -9.27 27.37 -28.73
N ARG A 997 -8.04 27.01 -29.15
CA ARG A 997 -6.94 26.96 -28.20
C ARG A 997 -6.90 28.34 -27.56
N ASN A 998 -6.60 28.44 -26.27
CA ASN A 998 -6.36 29.74 -25.66
C ASN A 998 -5.15 30.32 -26.38
N ASP A 999 -5.39 31.05 -27.48
CA ASP A 999 -4.55 32.16 -27.83
C ASP A 999 -4.45 32.94 -26.52
N TRP A 1000 -3.24 33.25 -26.09
CA TRP A 1000 -3.02 34.12 -24.94
C TRP A 1000 -3.43 35.56 -25.32
N GLU A 1001 -4.64 35.71 -25.85
CA GLU A 1001 -5.40 36.94 -26.08
C GLU A 1001 -6.28 37.26 -24.86
N GLY A 1002 -5.94 36.69 -23.69
CA GLY A 1002 -6.69 36.81 -22.45
C GLY A 1002 -7.11 38.25 -22.16
N THR A 1003 -8.42 38.41 -22.02
CA THR A 1003 -9.23 39.61 -21.80
C THR A 1003 -8.97 40.34 -20.45
N ASN A 1004 -7.75 40.29 -19.93
CA ASN A 1004 -7.24 41.16 -18.88
C ASN A 1004 -5.76 41.45 -19.18
N PRO A 1005 -5.38 42.69 -19.57
CA PRO A 1005 -4.01 42.99 -19.96
C PRO A 1005 -3.11 42.95 -18.73
N PRO A 1006 -2.03 42.15 -18.80
CA PRO A 1006 -0.73 42.81 -18.79
C PRO A 1006 0.04 42.46 -20.06
N SER A 1007 0.00 43.40 -21.00
CA SER A 1007 1.05 43.74 -22.00
C SER A 1007 1.62 42.70 -22.97
N ASN A 1008 1.30 41.41 -22.95
CA ASN A 1008 1.93 40.43 -23.84
C ASN A 1008 0.91 39.53 -24.56
N GLY A 1009 0.46 39.96 -25.74
CA GLY A 1009 -0.38 39.15 -26.63
C GLY A 1009 -0.87 39.98 -27.82
N ILE A 1010 -0.13 39.93 -28.93
CA ILE A 1010 -0.29 40.68 -30.20
C ILE A 1010 0.01 42.18 -30.11
N ALA A 1011 1.27 42.54 -30.37
CA ALA A 1011 1.66 43.91 -30.67
C ALA A 1011 1.53 44.19 -32.18
N ASN A 1012 0.54 44.98 -32.59
CA ASN A 1012 0.51 45.56 -33.94
C ASN A 1012 1.39 46.83 -33.95
N ALA A 1013 2.64 46.75 -34.43
CA ALA A 1013 3.51 47.91 -34.56
C ALA A 1013 4.22 47.93 -35.91
N ALA A 1014 4.31 49.12 -36.53
CA ALA A 1014 4.83 49.31 -37.90
C ALA A 1014 6.37 49.28 -38.01
N VAL A 1015 7.11 49.31 -36.90
CA VAL A 1015 8.58 49.17 -36.84
C VAL A 1015 8.98 48.48 -35.53
N PHE A 1016 9.76 47.40 -35.59
CA PHE A 1016 10.04 46.50 -34.46
C PHE A 1016 11.42 46.71 -33.83
N THR A 1017 11.44 47.23 -32.60
CA THR A 1017 12.39 46.84 -31.54
C THR A 1017 11.57 46.72 -30.26
N GLN A 1018 11.00 45.54 -30.00
CA GLN A 1018 10.22 45.30 -28.80
C GLN A 1018 10.89 44.18 -27.99
N ARG A 1019 11.27 44.53 -26.77
CA ARG A 1019 11.78 43.59 -25.77
C ARG A 1019 10.58 42.84 -25.19
N VAL A 1020 10.36 41.60 -25.59
CA VAL A 1020 9.31 40.76 -25.00
C VAL A 1020 9.93 39.90 -23.91
N ILE A 1021 9.39 39.99 -22.68
CA ILE A 1021 9.81 39.19 -21.54
C ILE A 1021 8.78 38.09 -21.34
N GLY A 1022 9.11 36.86 -21.71
CA GLY A 1022 8.32 35.68 -21.36
C GLY A 1022 8.63 35.26 -19.92
N TYR A 1023 7.66 35.37 -19.01
CA TYR A 1023 7.79 34.93 -17.61
C TYR A 1023 7.27 33.49 -17.45
N PRO A 1024 8.12 32.48 -17.22
CA PRO A 1024 7.68 31.27 -16.54
C PRO A 1024 7.45 31.60 -15.05
N TRP A 1025 6.25 31.34 -14.54
CA TRP A 1025 5.83 31.63 -13.15
C TRP A 1025 6.79 31.07 -12.08
N ASN A 1026 6.92 31.82 -10.97
CA ASN A 1026 8.10 31.87 -10.09
C ASN A 1026 8.07 30.90 -8.89
N SER A 1027 7.37 29.77 -8.93
CA SER A 1027 7.29 28.89 -7.76
C SER A 1027 7.49 27.42 -8.13
N PHE A 1028 8.34 26.73 -7.34
CA PHE A 1028 8.70 25.30 -7.36
C PHE A 1028 9.91 24.91 -8.28
N GLY A 1029 10.89 24.13 -7.80
CA GLY A 1029 12.22 23.86 -8.44
C GLY A 1029 12.31 22.53 -9.23
N THR A 1030 13.43 21.97 -9.74
CA THR A 1030 14.67 22.46 -10.43
C THR A 1030 15.24 21.35 -11.38
N SER A 1031 14.47 20.37 -11.90
CA SER A 1031 15.04 19.25 -12.69
C SER A 1031 14.42 18.89 -14.05
N ALA A 1032 13.12 19.14 -14.30
CA ALA A 1032 12.47 18.86 -15.59
C ALA A 1032 12.79 19.92 -16.69
N GLU A 1033 13.82 20.73 -16.48
CA GLU A 1033 14.14 21.94 -17.24
C GLU A 1033 14.62 21.68 -18.68
N LYS A 1034 14.85 20.40 -19.05
CA LYS A 1034 15.39 19.99 -20.35
C LYS A 1034 14.35 19.72 -21.42
N LEU A 1035 13.04 19.79 -21.14
CA LEU A 1035 12.00 19.41 -22.09
C LEU A 1035 10.95 20.52 -22.31
N GLY A 1036 11.30 21.78 -22.06
CA GLY A 1036 10.44 22.92 -22.37
C GLY A 1036 10.53 23.30 -23.85
N ALA A 1037 9.41 23.60 -24.49
CA ALA A 1037 9.37 24.16 -25.83
C ALA A 1037 8.57 25.48 -25.84
N ALA A 1038 9.17 26.57 -26.31
CA ALA A 1038 8.48 27.82 -26.58
C ALA A 1038 8.27 28.00 -28.08
N TYR A 1039 7.15 28.60 -28.44
CA TYR A 1039 6.72 28.86 -29.80
C TYR A 1039 6.54 30.35 -30.02
N ILE A 1040 7.15 30.88 -31.06
CA ILE A 1040 6.93 32.26 -31.50
C ILE A 1040 6.63 32.20 -32.99
N GLU A 1041 5.48 32.76 -33.37
CA GLU A 1041 5.05 32.85 -34.77
C GLU A 1041 5.15 34.28 -35.26
N PHE A 1042 5.77 34.45 -36.42
CA PHE A 1042 5.79 35.69 -37.16
C PHE A 1042 4.90 35.54 -38.38
N ILE A 1043 3.81 36.31 -38.43
CA ILE A 1043 2.88 36.33 -39.54
C ILE A 1043 3.01 37.70 -40.22
N PRO A 1044 3.29 37.77 -41.53
CA PRO A 1044 3.16 39.00 -42.27
C PRO A 1044 1.67 39.38 -42.32
N ARG A 1045 1.27 40.44 -41.60
CA ARG A 1045 -0.09 40.98 -41.70
C ARG A 1045 -0.15 42.02 -42.81
N ASP A 1046 -1.05 41.77 -43.77
CA ASP A 1046 -1.51 42.79 -44.72
C ASP A 1046 -2.36 43.81 -43.95
N ASN A 1047 -1.73 44.84 -43.39
CA ASN A 1047 -2.48 46.06 -43.11
C ASN A 1047 -2.89 46.62 -44.47
N ALA A 1048 -4.19 46.87 -44.65
CA ALA A 1048 -4.90 47.03 -45.94
C ALA A 1048 -4.31 47.97 -47.02
N ASN A 1049 -3.17 48.63 -46.80
CA ASN A 1049 -2.49 49.48 -47.78
C ASN A 1049 -0.94 49.33 -47.84
N GLN A 1050 -0.31 48.37 -47.14
CA GLN A 1050 1.13 48.13 -47.24
C GLN A 1050 1.45 46.63 -47.24
N LYS A 1051 1.47 46.02 -48.44
CA LYS A 1051 2.06 44.69 -48.61
C LYS A 1051 3.53 44.77 -48.22
N LEU A 1052 3.96 43.92 -47.30
CA LEU A 1052 5.39 43.73 -47.03
C LEU A 1052 6.05 43.39 -48.37
N ASN A 1053 7.08 44.15 -48.75
CA ASN A 1053 7.74 43.89 -50.02
C ASN A 1053 8.31 42.45 -49.99
N ALA A 1054 8.39 41.84 -51.17
CA ALA A 1054 8.92 40.48 -51.36
C ALA A 1054 10.41 40.32 -50.98
N ARG A 1055 10.97 41.30 -50.26
CA ARG A 1055 12.40 41.46 -49.93
C ARG A 1055 12.64 41.83 -48.46
N THR A 1056 11.61 41.78 -47.63
CA THR A 1056 11.74 41.99 -46.18
C THR A 1056 12.64 40.90 -45.59
N VAL A 1057 13.64 41.28 -44.78
CA VAL A 1057 14.45 40.32 -44.02
C VAL A 1057 13.99 40.35 -42.56
N LEU A 1058 13.40 39.25 -42.09
CA LEU A 1058 13.11 39.08 -40.66
C LEU A 1058 14.40 38.65 -39.96
N THR A 1059 14.95 39.52 -39.10
CA THR A 1059 16.10 39.18 -38.25
C THR A 1059 15.61 38.90 -36.83
N VAL A 1060 15.73 37.64 -36.41
CA VAL A 1060 15.39 37.24 -35.03
C VAL A 1060 16.69 37.20 -34.24
N THR A 1061 16.82 38.04 -33.22
CA THR A 1061 17.95 38.00 -32.27
C THR A 1061 17.44 37.55 -30.91
N LEU A 1062 17.81 36.34 -30.48
CA LEU A 1062 17.56 35.92 -29.10
C LEU A 1062 18.76 36.33 -28.26
N ALA A 1063 18.63 37.42 -27.51
CA ALA A 1063 19.66 37.97 -26.65
C ALA A 1063 19.44 37.51 -25.21
N THR A 1064 20.32 36.63 -24.72
CA THR A 1064 20.21 36.17 -23.35
C THR A 1064 20.87 37.17 -22.40
N ASN A 1065 20.09 37.81 -21.51
CA ASN A 1065 20.60 38.76 -20.52
C ASN A 1065 21.21 38.01 -19.31
N TRP A 1066 22.20 37.15 -19.57
CA TRP A 1066 22.81 36.30 -18.57
C TRP A 1066 24.10 36.90 -18.02
N SER A 1067 24.24 36.98 -16.69
CA SER A 1067 25.48 37.40 -16.02
C SER A 1067 26.49 36.27 -15.85
N THR A 1068 26.12 35.02 -16.18
CA THR A 1068 26.99 33.84 -16.09
C THR A 1068 27.11 33.17 -17.46
N PRO A 1069 28.32 32.85 -17.95
CA PRO A 1069 28.51 32.14 -19.21
C PRO A 1069 27.85 30.77 -19.12
N ILE A 1070 26.81 30.55 -19.91
CA ILE A 1070 26.27 29.19 -20.08
C ILE A 1070 27.31 28.39 -20.81
N ALA A 1071 27.67 27.23 -20.26
CA ALA A 1071 28.45 26.22 -20.95
C ALA A 1071 27.63 25.65 -22.14
N SER A 1072 27.56 26.43 -23.23
CA SER A 1072 27.27 26.10 -24.63
C SER A 1072 26.24 25.03 -25.03
N ARG A 1073 25.39 24.48 -24.15
CA ARG A 1073 24.67 23.23 -24.49
C ARG A 1073 23.15 23.22 -24.39
N ASP A 1074 22.50 24.22 -23.81
CA ASP A 1074 21.12 23.97 -23.39
C ASP A 1074 20.04 24.46 -24.37
N ALA A 1075 19.88 25.75 -24.68
CA ALA A 1075 18.78 26.16 -25.57
C ALA A 1075 19.01 25.79 -27.05
N ARG A 1076 18.02 25.17 -27.71
CA ARG A 1076 18.07 24.90 -29.15
C ARG A 1076 16.96 25.63 -29.89
N ILE A 1077 17.37 26.42 -30.87
CA ILE A 1077 16.45 27.23 -31.66
C ILE A 1077 16.33 26.65 -33.06
N SER A 1078 15.11 26.32 -33.43
CA SER A 1078 14.75 25.96 -34.81
C SER A 1078 13.95 27.10 -35.42
N VAL A 1079 14.33 27.53 -36.62
CA VAL A 1079 13.55 28.50 -37.40
C VAL A 1079 13.02 27.79 -38.64
N VAL A 1080 11.71 27.87 -38.82
CA VAL A 1080 11.00 27.22 -39.91
C VAL A 1080 10.25 28.28 -40.71
N PRO A 1081 10.81 28.75 -41.83
CA PRO A 1081 10.04 29.53 -42.79
C PRO A 1081 9.04 28.62 -43.52
N MET A 1082 7.79 29.06 -43.64
CA MET A 1082 6.75 28.33 -44.37
C MET A 1082 6.24 29.20 -45.52
N THR A 1083 6.34 28.70 -46.74
CA THR A 1083 5.92 29.37 -48.00
C THR A 1083 4.52 29.00 -48.45
N ASN A 1084 4.04 27.82 -48.05
CA ASN A 1084 2.71 27.31 -48.36
C ASN A 1084 2.37 26.27 -47.29
N PHE A 1085 1.29 26.50 -46.54
CA PHE A 1085 0.87 25.60 -45.45
C PHE A 1085 0.49 24.18 -45.94
N LEU A 1086 0.27 24.00 -47.25
CA LEU A 1086 -0.15 22.72 -47.85
C LEU A 1086 1.00 21.78 -48.25
N ASP A 1087 2.26 22.24 -48.31
CA ASP A 1087 3.41 21.42 -48.73
C ASP A 1087 4.08 20.72 -47.53
N LEU A 1088 3.35 19.78 -46.91
CA LEU A 1088 3.86 18.91 -45.83
C LEU A 1088 4.51 17.64 -46.39
N PRO A 1089 5.67 17.20 -45.86
CA PRO A 1089 6.45 17.83 -44.78
C PRO A 1089 7.43 18.90 -45.30
N PRO A 1090 7.69 19.99 -44.56
CA PRO A 1090 8.74 20.94 -44.92
C PRO A 1090 10.12 20.28 -44.88
N ARG A 1091 11.09 20.93 -45.52
CA ARG A 1091 12.51 20.54 -45.48
C ARG A 1091 13.02 20.44 -44.03
N PRO A 1092 13.98 19.54 -43.73
CA PRO A 1092 14.47 19.29 -42.37
C PRO A 1092 14.89 20.58 -41.66
N ASN A 1093 14.50 20.70 -40.38
CA ASN A 1093 14.79 21.84 -39.51
C ASN A 1093 16.27 22.22 -39.56
N THR A 1094 16.57 23.47 -39.87
CA THR A 1094 17.93 24.00 -39.73
C THR A 1094 18.08 24.58 -38.33
N PHE A 1095 18.86 23.90 -37.48
CA PHE A 1095 19.20 24.39 -36.16
C PHE A 1095 20.16 25.58 -36.27
N ILE A 1096 19.92 26.62 -35.48
CA ILE A 1096 20.81 27.79 -35.43
C ILE A 1096 21.91 27.49 -34.43
N SER A 1097 23.17 27.47 -34.89
CA SER A 1097 24.32 27.42 -33.98
C SER A 1097 24.44 28.73 -33.19
N THR A 1098 24.71 28.64 -31.90
CA THR A 1098 24.99 29.80 -31.04
C THR A 1098 26.13 30.64 -31.60
N ARG A 1099 25.96 31.96 -31.67
CA ARG A 1099 27.08 32.89 -31.90
C ARG A 1099 27.28 33.72 -30.64
N SER A 1100 28.51 33.95 -30.22
CA SER A 1100 28.76 34.96 -29.18
C SER A 1100 28.48 36.35 -29.76
N VAL A 1101 27.46 37.04 -29.27
CA VAL A 1101 27.16 38.41 -29.67
C VAL A 1101 27.38 39.28 -28.43
N GLY A 1102 28.61 39.75 -28.22
CA GLY A 1102 29.03 40.44 -27.00
C GLY A 1102 29.25 39.48 -25.80
N SER A 1103 28.97 39.94 -24.58
CA SER A 1103 29.08 39.15 -23.34
C SER A 1103 27.94 38.15 -23.13
N GLY A 1104 26.97 38.08 -24.04
CA GLY A 1104 25.84 37.14 -24.02
C GLY A 1104 25.87 36.15 -25.20
N ALA A 1105 25.21 35.00 -25.03
CA ALA A 1105 24.97 34.08 -26.14
C ALA A 1105 23.79 34.62 -26.96
N GLY A 1106 24.04 34.93 -28.24
CA GLY A 1106 23.02 35.40 -29.18
C GLY A 1106 22.70 34.34 -30.22
N TYR A 1107 21.41 34.15 -30.52
CA TYR A 1107 21.01 33.39 -31.71
C TYR A 1107 20.50 34.36 -32.75
N LEU A 1108 21.07 34.29 -33.94
CA LEU A 1108 20.72 35.15 -35.07
C LEU A 1108 20.13 34.29 -36.19
N ALA A 1109 18.89 34.56 -36.56
CA ALA A 1109 18.24 33.99 -37.74
C ALA A 1109 17.87 35.10 -38.70
N ARG A 1110 18.17 34.95 -40.00
CA ARG A 1110 17.68 35.87 -41.03
C ARG A 1110 16.76 35.11 -41.99
N VAL A 1111 15.50 35.51 -42.07
CA VAL A 1111 14.58 34.98 -43.08
C VAL A 1111 14.39 36.03 -44.16
N HIS A 1112 14.87 35.72 -45.35
CA HIS A 1112 14.80 36.60 -46.51
C HIS A 1112 13.46 36.44 -47.22
N ASN A 1113 12.98 37.53 -47.81
CA ASN A 1113 11.71 37.59 -48.52
C ASN A 1113 10.52 37.24 -47.61
N PHE A 1114 10.56 37.71 -46.35
CA PHE A 1114 9.52 37.44 -45.35
C PHE A 1114 8.11 37.82 -45.81
N GLY A 1115 7.98 38.87 -46.63
CA GLY A 1115 6.69 39.25 -47.25
C GLY A 1115 6.11 38.25 -48.25
N VAL A 1116 6.86 37.18 -48.59
CA VAL A 1116 6.42 36.05 -49.43
C VAL A 1116 6.24 34.78 -48.60
N CYS A 1117 6.65 34.77 -47.33
CA CYS A 1117 6.37 33.63 -46.45
C CYS A 1117 4.93 33.77 -45.94
N ASP A 1118 4.21 32.66 -45.78
CA ASP A 1118 2.93 32.67 -45.05
C ASP A 1118 3.17 32.94 -43.56
N ARG A 1119 4.22 32.32 -43.02
CA ARG A 1119 4.61 32.41 -41.61
C ARG A 1119 6.07 32.02 -41.41
N VAL A 1120 6.69 32.53 -40.36
CA VAL A 1120 7.96 32.03 -39.84
C VAL A 1120 7.74 31.61 -38.40
N THR A 1121 8.08 30.35 -38.11
CA THR A 1121 7.98 29.80 -36.76
C THR A 1121 9.34 29.66 -36.13
N LEU A 1122 9.47 30.13 -34.89
CA LEU A 1122 10.63 29.92 -34.03
C LEU A 1122 10.24 28.94 -32.91
N ILE A 1123 11.00 27.86 -32.79
CA ILE A 1123 10.84 26.87 -31.72
C ILE A 1123 12.08 26.91 -30.85
N VAL A 1124 11.91 27.29 -29.59
CA VAL A 1124 12.99 27.33 -28.60
C VAL A 1124 12.81 26.13 -27.66
N ASN A 1125 13.70 25.15 -27.76
CA ASN A 1125 13.69 23.96 -26.90
C ASN A 1125 14.69 24.12 -25.75
N ASN A 1126 14.49 23.34 -24.67
CA ASN A 1126 15.32 23.28 -23.47
C ASN A 1126 15.37 24.61 -22.69
N VAL A 1127 14.22 25.27 -22.56
CA VAL A 1127 14.10 26.51 -21.80
C VAL A 1127 13.94 26.18 -20.30
N SER A 1128 14.94 26.50 -19.48
CA SER A 1128 14.83 26.37 -18.00
C SER A 1128 14.02 27.50 -17.36
N ARG A 1129 13.39 27.19 -16.21
CA ARG A 1129 12.61 28.12 -15.36
C ARG A 1129 13.40 29.35 -14.92
N THR A 1130 14.72 29.25 -14.79
CA THR A 1130 15.56 30.39 -14.35
C THR A 1130 15.83 31.42 -15.42
N TYR A 1131 15.43 31.19 -16.68
CA TYR A 1131 15.75 32.07 -17.78
C TYR A 1131 14.55 32.94 -18.17
N ASN A 1132 14.63 34.23 -17.85
CA ASN A 1132 13.87 35.23 -18.60
C ASN A 1132 14.39 35.19 -20.04
N LEU A 1133 13.67 34.50 -20.94
CA LEU A 1133 13.90 34.61 -22.36
C LEU A 1133 13.50 36.03 -22.76
N VAL A 1134 14.53 36.86 -22.92
CA VAL A 1134 14.41 38.12 -23.61
C VAL A 1134 14.80 37.86 -25.05
N TYR A 1135 13.91 38.19 -25.97
CA TYR A 1135 14.20 38.17 -27.39
C TYR A 1135 13.98 39.55 -27.97
N ASP A 1136 14.96 39.98 -28.75
CA ASP A 1136 14.90 41.22 -29.51
C ASP A 1136 14.64 40.83 -30.97
N VAL A 1137 13.40 40.98 -31.40
CA VAL A 1137 13.03 40.77 -32.80
C VAL A 1137 13.21 42.08 -33.54
N ALA A 1138 14.03 42.06 -34.58
CA ALA A 1138 14.24 43.20 -35.47
C ALA A 1138 13.90 42.79 -36.90
N ALA A 1139 12.76 43.25 -37.42
CA ALA A 1139 12.51 43.17 -38.86
C ALA A 1139 13.24 44.33 -39.54
N GLN A 1140 14.24 44.03 -40.38
CA GLN A 1140 14.92 45.04 -41.18
C GLN A 1140 14.49 44.90 -42.64
N THR A 1141 13.79 45.90 -43.14
CA THR A 1141 13.58 46.10 -44.57
C THR A 1141 14.86 46.68 -45.16
N THR A 1142 15.74 45.82 -45.65
CA THR A 1142 16.81 46.27 -46.55
C THR A 1142 16.20 46.51 -47.92
N ILE A 1143 16.35 47.73 -48.46
CA ILE A 1143 15.98 48.07 -49.84
C ILE A 1143 17.24 47.84 -50.68
N PRO A 1144 17.35 46.76 -51.47
CA PRO A 1144 18.47 46.61 -52.37
C PRO A 1144 18.26 47.54 -53.55
N THR A 1145 19.33 48.19 -54.01
CA THR A 1145 19.34 49.17 -55.10
C THR A 1145 19.14 48.56 -56.50
N THR A 1146 18.84 47.27 -56.62
CA THR A 1146 18.67 46.58 -57.90
C THR A 1146 17.39 45.71 -57.98
N PRO A 1147 16.66 45.73 -59.12
CA PRO A 1147 15.48 44.91 -59.32
C PRO A 1147 15.88 43.48 -59.75
N SER A 1148 15.59 42.50 -58.89
CA SER A 1148 15.79 41.06 -59.15
C SER A 1148 14.47 40.29 -59.00
N THR A 1149 14.37 39.21 -59.79
CA THR A 1149 13.32 38.17 -59.83
C THR A 1149 12.88 37.70 -58.44
N THR A 1150 11.61 37.32 -58.31
CA THR A 1150 10.98 36.76 -57.10
C THR A 1150 11.78 35.57 -56.56
N ILE A 1151 12.57 35.79 -55.53
CA ILE A 1151 13.28 34.73 -54.82
C ILE A 1151 12.30 34.13 -53.79
N PRO A 1152 12.17 32.79 -53.69
CA PRO A 1152 11.33 32.17 -52.66
C PRO A 1152 11.79 32.58 -51.24
N CYS A 1153 10.91 32.46 -50.26
CA CYS A 1153 11.28 32.62 -48.84
C CYS A 1153 12.39 31.62 -48.49
N PHE A 1154 13.51 32.09 -47.94
CA PHE A 1154 14.61 31.22 -47.53
C PHE A 1154 15.24 31.69 -46.22
N LEU A 1155 15.72 30.73 -45.43
CA LEU A 1155 16.46 30.96 -44.20
C LEU A 1155 17.95 31.13 -44.53
N GLU A 1156 18.49 32.32 -44.26
CA GLU A 1156 19.93 32.57 -44.21
C GLU A 1156 20.39 32.32 -42.76
N LEU A 1157 21.18 31.27 -42.58
CA LEU A 1157 21.92 31.08 -41.33
C LEU A 1157 23.30 31.77 -41.46
N PRO A 1158 23.78 32.41 -40.38
CA PRO A 1158 25.10 33.05 -40.36
C PRO A 1158 26.26 32.07 -40.51
#